data_AF-A0A8S3ZUQ5-F1
#
_entry.id   AF-A0A8S3ZUQ5-F1
#
_cell.length_a   1.000
_cell.length_b   1.000
_cell.length_c   1.000
_cell.angle_alpha   90.00
_cell.angle_beta   90.00
_cell.angle_gamma   90.00
#
_symmetry.space_group_name_H-M   'P 1'
#
loop_
_entity.id
_entity.type
_entity.pdbx_description
1 polymer ?
#
loop_
_entity_poly.entity_id
_entity_poly.type
_entity_poly.pdbx_seq_one_letter_code
_entity_poly.pdbx_strand_id
1 'polypeptide(L)'
;PSGAPLNFRATNVTSSEIWLEWEAPPPDQLNGKLEGFEIKFGRDIFSIELVSIDDPTRTSTMLQGLEPYTLYMVSIKAKNSAGIGPEAAMGVETKEGLPSKPRITHISNHQATSFYVNWEPPREINGKLIKYELQWIHDQDVKSRRIAGHLISTMTAYVSDLTPYTEYKVQVAAVTNGGRGEFSDQFPALTDVAAPGPPRNLNVTELDLNSVHLSWDPPLVYYKTIDNYLIKGFDHRGNDVNELVKGETTKHVLANLISNSRYHVKVAAITNAIFSNNKWVGDFTDTSIFTLGDYDERNKVIWDVGSNAMEGKPVQSGVHPGVIAGIVCGILILVIVGVLAVGYRFYTCRKCYQAAYLYLAVPNNGNSIQATVVTVDEPSEEKHYPDIDVTDFISHVKRMHMDGDIGFSQEFDEINRTSFVDRYSCDSSNLPDNRSKNRYINIVAYDHSRVILKTELGRLRQSDYINANYVDGYKKSKAYIATQGPLPQTFPDFWRMVWEQNTNVIVMITNLMEKGRRKCDQYWPSDGAETYGNINVKLITTVPRAHYTVRVFSLRNMKVKKRHSMKGVVERTVYHYHYTQWPDHGVPDYTLPVLSFVQKSAAQSGSENGPIVVHCSAGVGRTGTYILIDSMIAQIQEQQTVNIPGFTQHIRRQRNFLVQTEDQYIFIHEVLVEYLLGNGTTEVRDDQMSSHLSDLEQPARGVILPTITDTTLLERQFQLITEYVPSEMDLSAALKPVNLEKNRPGSIVPVNLKRVLLPARPGIDGSDYINATYLQGYKKSSEFIVTQHPTEDTMEDFWRMVWDKNSPVIVVLSSFDDVDYKEFWPPKGSSIDVDSGNFRLAMKDELIPNNDLGTVTAEFILDSIQYDYTLMTRILCVTNWPKFCTELHKVLDVIVETHGFLNSLECGPIIVMD
;
A
#
# COMPACT_ATOMS: atom_id res chain seq x y z
N PRO A 1 -32.84 23.07 -45.71
CA PRO A 1 -31.53 23.77 -45.84
C PRO A 1 -30.39 22.78 -46.14
N SER A 2 -29.39 23.18 -46.93
CA SER A 2 -28.18 22.39 -47.22
C SER A 2 -26.93 22.86 -46.47
N GLY A 3 -27.00 24.02 -45.80
CA GLY A 3 -25.96 24.57 -44.93
C GLY A 3 -26.34 24.50 -43.45
N ALA A 4 -25.35 24.30 -42.58
CA ALA A 4 -25.53 24.34 -41.12
C ALA A 4 -25.43 25.80 -40.63
N PRO A 5 -25.97 26.12 -39.43
CA PRO A 5 -25.73 27.42 -38.80
C PRO A 5 -24.24 27.73 -38.67
N LEU A 6 -23.84 28.96 -38.97
CA LEU A 6 -22.46 29.41 -38.95
C LEU A 6 -22.08 29.93 -37.57
N ASN A 7 -20.77 30.01 -37.29
CA ASN A 7 -20.22 30.61 -36.07
C ASN A 7 -20.88 30.09 -34.77
N PHE A 8 -21.34 28.83 -34.76
CA PHE A 8 -22.00 28.24 -33.61
C PHE A 8 -21.03 28.13 -32.43
N ARG A 9 -21.38 28.79 -31.33
CA ARG A 9 -20.63 28.80 -30.08
C ARG A 9 -21.55 28.43 -28.92
N ALA A 10 -20.95 27.82 -27.92
CA ALA A 10 -21.55 27.38 -26.68
C ALA A 10 -20.56 27.72 -25.57
N THR A 11 -20.97 28.57 -24.64
CA THR A 11 -20.15 29.06 -23.54
C THR A 11 -20.79 28.69 -22.22
N ASN A 12 -19.98 28.23 -21.27
CA ASN A 12 -20.45 27.83 -19.96
C ASN A 12 -20.67 29.07 -19.06
N VAL A 13 -21.90 29.26 -18.59
CA VAL A 13 -22.27 30.46 -17.83
C VAL A 13 -22.22 30.16 -16.33
N THR A 14 -22.96 29.15 -15.90
CA THR A 14 -23.04 28.68 -14.51
C THR A 14 -22.84 27.17 -14.45
N SER A 15 -23.04 26.57 -13.28
CA SER A 15 -23.03 25.11 -13.12
C SER A 15 -24.27 24.42 -13.69
N SER A 16 -25.28 25.16 -14.13
CA SER A 16 -26.51 24.57 -14.69
C SER A 16 -26.99 25.25 -15.98
N GLU A 17 -26.18 26.15 -16.52
CA GLU A 17 -26.57 26.95 -17.69
C GLU A 17 -25.44 27.10 -18.70
N ILE A 18 -25.83 27.02 -19.98
CA ILE A 18 -24.94 27.15 -21.14
C ILE A 18 -25.57 28.14 -22.12
N TRP A 19 -24.80 29.14 -22.51
CA TRP A 19 -25.19 30.13 -23.50
C TRP A 19 -24.80 29.67 -24.90
N LEU A 20 -25.73 29.76 -25.84
CA LEU A 20 -25.54 29.40 -27.24
C LEU A 20 -25.69 30.63 -28.12
N GLU A 21 -24.80 30.78 -29.11
CA GLU A 21 -24.86 31.82 -30.13
C GLU A 21 -24.51 31.24 -31.51
N TRP A 22 -25.16 31.71 -32.57
CA TRP A 22 -24.97 31.24 -33.94
C TRP A 22 -25.39 32.31 -34.96
N GLU A 23 -25.00 32.09 -36.21
CA GLU A 23 -25.45 32.83 -37.37
C GLU A 23 -26.26 31.92 -38.31
N ALA A 24 -27.21 32.52 -39.04
CA ALA A 24 -28.00 31.78 -40.02
C ALA A 24 -27.12 31.25 -41.16
N PRO A 25 -27.47 30.11 -41.78
CA PRO A 25 -26.78 29.63 -42.96
C PRO A 25 -26.84 30.66 -44.12
N PRO A 26 -25.83 30.69 -45.01
CA PRO A 26 -25.84 31.57 -46.18
C PRO A 26 -27.12 31.41 -47.05
N PRO A 27 -27.64 32.49 -47.67
CA PRO A 27 -28.88 32.44 -48.45
C PRO A 27 -28.89 31.39 -49.58
N ASP A 28 -27.74 31.18 -50.23
CA ASP A 28 -27.52 30.18 -51.27
C ASP A 28 -27.59 28.73 -50.76
N GLN A 29 -27.49 28.53 -49.45
CA GLN A 29 -27.56 27.21 -48.80
C GLN A 29 -28.88 26.98 -48.04
N LEU A 30 -29.75 28.00 -47.95
CA LEU A 30 -31.05 27.86 -47.29
C LEU A 30 -32.04 27.05 -48.13
N ASN A 31 -31.97 27.17 -49.47
CA ASN A 31 -32.83 26.45 -50.42
C ASN A 31 -34.32 26.51 -50.03
N GLY A 32 -34.80 27.71 -49.64
CA GLY A 32 -36.13 27.97 -49.09
C GLY A 32 -36.10 29.13 -48.07
N LYS A 33 -37.26 29.51 -47.52
CA LYS A 33 -37.34 30.50 -46.43
C LYS A 33 -36.95 29.83 -45.11
N LEU A 34 -36.02 30.43 -44.36
CA LEU A 34 -35.68 29.98 -43.01
C LEU A 34 -36.90 30.17 -42.10
N GLU A 35 -37.26 29.12 -41.37
CA GLU A 35 -38.42 29.09 -40.45
C GLU A 35 -37.98 29.07 -38.98
N GLY A 36 -36.75 28.60 -38.69
CA GLY A 36 -36.26 28.49 -37.33
C GLY A 36 -35.06 27.57 -37.19
N PHE A 37 -34.81 27.13 -35.95
CA PHE A 37 -33.70 26.26 -35.58
C PHE A 37 -34.14 25.12 -34.66
N GLU A 38 -33.49 23.97 -34.74
CA GLU A 38 -33.66 22.86 -33.82
C GLU A 38 -32.35 22.63 -33.08
N ILE A 39 -32.39 22.69 -31.74
CA ILE A 39 -31.26 22.45 -30.86
C ILE A 39 -31.46 21.11 -30.16
N LYS A 40 -30.44 20.26 -30.14
CA LYS A 40 -30.40 19.04 -29.34
C LYS A 40 -29.24 19.10 -28.38
N PHE A 41 -29.48 18.78 -27.11
CA PHE A 41 -28.41 18.71 -26.12
C PHE A 41 -28.59 17.51 -25.20
N GLY A 42 -27.49 16.89 -24.79
CA GLY A 42 -27.52 15.74 -23.89
C GLY A 42 -26.12 15.36 -23.42
N ARG A 43 -26.06 14.53 -22.37
CA ARG A 43 -24.79 14.00 -21.84
C ARG A 43 -24.28 12.82 -22.67
N ASP A 44 -25.22 12.08 -23.23
CA ASP A 44 -25.01 10.94 -24.10
C ASP A 44 -26.21 10.79 -25.06
N ILE A 45 -26.19 9.72 -25.85
CA ILE A 45 -27.21 9.43 -26.86
C ILE A 45 -28.57 9.06 -26.21
N PHE A 46 -28.57 8.72 -24.92
CA PHE A 46 -29.76 8.27 -24.17
C PHE A 46 -30.42 9.39 -23.36
N SER A 47 -29.76 10.54 -23.21
CA SER A 47 -30.21 11.70 -22.42
C SER A 47 -30.35 12.97 -23.27
N ILE A 48 -30.84 12.82 -24.50
CA ILE A 48 -31.01 13.92 -25.45
C ILE A 48 -32.34 14.65 -25.20
N GLU A 49 -32.25 15.94 -24.95
CA GLU A 49 -33.36 16.90 -24.96
C GLU A 49 -33.37 17.71 -26.26
N LEU A 50 -34.55 18.16 -26.66
CA LEU A 50 -34.78 18.85 -27.94
C LEU A 50 -35.53 20.16 -27.71
N VAL A 51 -34.99 21.24 -28.29
CA VAL A 51 -35.55 22.60 -28.23
C VAL A 51 -35.75 23.10 -29.66
N SER A 52 -36.99 23.36 -30.04
CA SER A 52 -37.32 23.99 -31.34
C SER A 52 -37.50 25.49 -31.14
N ILE A 53 -36.85 26.29 -31.98
CA ILE A 53 -36.94 27.74 -32.04
C ILE A 53 -37.62 28.11 -33.36
N ASP A 54 -38.91 28.43 -33.33
CA ASP A 54 -39.68 28.84 -34.52
C ASP A 54 -39.59 30.37 -34.77
N ASP A 55 -38.39 30.93 -34.61
CA ASP A 55 -38.05 32.32 -34.94
C ASP A 55 -36.77 32.32 -35.81
N PRO A 56 -36.88 32.66 -37.11
CA PRO A 56 -35.74 32.63 -38.02
C PRO A 56 -34.74 33.78 -37.78
N THR A 57 -35.09 34.78 -36.98
CA THR A 57 -34.20 35.91 -36.63
C THR A 57 -33.38 35.65 -35.37
N ARG A 58 -33.68 34.56 -34.63
CA ARG A 58 -33.01 34.22 -33.39
C ARG A 58 -31.58 33.72 -33.66
N THR A 59 -30.60 34.34 -32.99
CA THR A 59 -29.17 34.01 -33.11
C THR A 59 -28.54 33.57 -31.79
N SER A 60 -29.32 33.45 -30.71
CA SER A 60 -28.82 32.98 -29.42
C SER A 60 -29.91 32.39 -28.53
N THR A 61 -29.52 31.53 -27.58
CA THR A 61 -30.41 31.03 -26.53
C THR A 61 -29.63 30.56 -25.30
N MET A 62 -30.31 30.41 -24.17
CA MET A 62 -29.75 29.82 -22.94
C MET A 62 -30.34 28.44 -22.71
N LEU A 63 -29.50 27.44 -22.50
CA LEU A 63 -29.89 26.14 -21.97
C LEU A 63 -29.83 26.20 -20.44
N GLN A 64 -30.84 25.67 -19.77
CA GLN A 64 -30.98 25.70 -18.30
C GLN A 64 -31.30 24.31 -17.76
N GLY A 65 -31.16 24.11 -16.44
CA GLY A 65 -31.47 22.83 -15.78
C GLY A 65 -30.42 21.74 -16.01
N LEU A 66 -29.20 22.13 -16.39
CA LEU A 66 -28.10 21.21 -16.67
C LEU A 66 -27.41 20.76 -15.37
N GLU A 67 -26.78 19.59 -15.41
CA GLU A 67 -26.02 19.06 -14.29
C GLU A 67 -24.66 19.79 -14.14
N PRO A 68 -24.21 20.06 -12.91
CA PRO A 68 -22.90 20.65 -12.63
C PRO A 68 -21.72 19.82 -13.11
N TYR A 69 -20.64 20.50 -13.51
CA TYR A 69 -19.39 19.89 -13.93
C TYR A 69 -19.58 18.71 -14.91
N THR A 70 -20.52 18.90 -15.84
CA THR A 70 -20.98 17.85 -16.75
C THR A 70 -20.83 18.32 -18.18
N LEU A 71 -20.24 17.47 -19.01
CA LEU A 71 -20.02 17.74 -20.42
C LEU A 71 -21.31 17.46 -21.19
N TYR A 72 -21.88 18.51 -21.78
CA TYR A 72 -23.04 18.41 -22.67
C TYR A 72 -22.59 18.51 -24.13
N MET A 73 -23.12 17.62 -24.96
CA MET A 73 -23.00 17.71 -26.42
C MET A 73 -24.21 18.47 -26.93
N VAL A 74 -23.99 19.66 -27.47
CA VAL A 74 -25.05 20.52 -28.02
C VAL A 74 -24.92 20.56 -29.54
N SER A 75 -26.02 20.39 -30.26
CA SER A 75 -26.09 20.52 -31.71
C SER A 75 -27.23 21.44 -32.12
N ILE A 76 -27.06 22.15 -33.22
CA ILE A 76 -28.06 23.03 -33.80
C ILE A 76 -28.22 22.76 -35.31
N LYS A 77 -29.47 22.78 -35.78
CA LYS A 77 -29.85 22.59 -37.18
C LYS A 77 -30.78 23.72 -37.62
N ALA A 78 -30.64 24.20 -38.85
CA ALA A 78 -31.58 25.16 -39.44
C ALA A 78 -32.80 24.44 -40.03
N LYS A 79 -33.99 25.05 -39.95
CA LYS A 79 -35.28 24.50 -40.42
C LYS A 79 -35.88 25.41 -41.50
N ASN A 80 -36.35 24.80 -42.60
CA ASN A 80 -37.19 25.47 -43.60
C ASN A 80 -38.44 24.61 -43.91
N SER A 81 -39.30 25.07 -44.81
CA SER A 81 -40.54 24.36 -45.19
C SER A 81 -40.35 22.94 -45.75
N ALA A 82 -39.13 22.60 -46.19
CA ALA A 82 -38.79 21.25 -46.67
C ALA A 82 -38.25 20.34 -45.55
N GLY A 83 -37.83 20.90 -44.41
CA GLY A 83 -37.36 20.14 -43.24
C GLY A 83 -36.07 20.69 -42.63
N ILE A 84 -35.41 19.82 -41.86
CA ILE A 84 -34.23 20.13 -41.05
C ILE A 84 -32.96 19.95 -41.88
N GLY A 85 -32.03 20.91 -41.80
CA GLY A 85 -30.74 20.89 -42.47
C GLY A 85 -29.63 20.16 -41.70
N PRO A 86 -28.38 20.24 -42.19
CA PRO A 86 -27.22 19.63 -41.52
C PRO A 86 -26.91 20.29 -40.17
N GLU A 87 -26.23 19.55 -39.28
CA GLU A 87 -25.88 19.97 -37.92
C GLU A 87 -24.55 20.72 -37.82
N ALA A 88 -24.53 21.71 -36.92
CA ALA A 88 -23.33 22.17 -36.23
C ALA A 88 -23.39 21.66 -34.78
N ALA A 89 -22.31 21.07 -34.27
CA ALA A 89 -22.28 20.50 -32.92
C ALA A 89 -21.03 20.91 -32.15
N MET A 90 -21.16 21.05 -30.84
CA MET A 90 -20.06 21.39 -29.95
C MET A 90 -20.26 20.78 -28.55
N GLY A 91 -19.16 20.36 -27.93
CA GLY A 91 -19.15 19.94 -26.52
C GLY A 91 -18.82 21.12 -25.61
N VAL A 92 -19.55 21.27 -24.52
CA VAL A 92 -19.35 22.32 -23.52
C VAL A 92 -19.62 21.76 -22.12
N GLU A 93 -18.68 21.98 -21.21
CA GLU A 93 -18.78 21.53 -19.82
C GLU A 93 -19.35 22.67 -18.97
N THR A 94 -20.43 22.40 -18.23
CA THR A 94 -20.96 23.34 -17.23
C THR A 94 -19.89 23.66 -16.18
N LYS A 95 -19.98 24.84 -15.54
CA LYS A 95 -19.02 25.16 -14.47
C LYS A 95 -19.16 24.20 -13.29
N GLU A 96 -18.13 24.15 -12.45
CA GLU A 96 -18.22 23.44 -11.17
C GLU A 96 -19.33 24.05 -10.30
N GLY A 97 -20.14 23.19 -9.70
CA GLY A 97 -21.18 23.52 -8.74
C GLY A 97 -20.78 23.13 -7.32
N LEU A 98 -21.72 23.35 -6.40
CA LEU A 98 -21.55 23.02 -4.99
C LEU A 98 -21.64 21.50 -4.78
N PRO A 99 -20.73 20.90 -4.00
CA PRO A 99 -20.89 19.52 -3.54
C PRO A 99 -22.15 19.32 -2.70
N SER A 100 -22.71 18.12 -2.74
CA SER A 100 -23.66 17.66 -1.73
C SER A 100 -22.99 17.53 -0.34
N LYS A 101 -23.81 17.38 0.72
CA LYS A 101 -23.26 17.19 2.07
C LYS A 101 -22.53 15.85 2.21
N PRO A 102 -21.32 15.80 2.79
CA PRO A 102 -20.67 14.55 3.19
C PRO A 102 -21.43 13.86 4.33
N ARG A 103 -21.09 12.59 4.63
CA ARG A 103 -21.73 11.83 5.71
C ARG A 103 -20.71 11.41 6.77
N ILE A 104 -20.79 11.99 7.98
CA ILE A 104 -20.02 11.48 9.13
C ILE A 104 -20.49 10.06 9.43
N THR A 105 -19.57 9.10 9.44
CA THR A 105 -19.88 7.68 9.69
C THR A 105 -19.84 7.37 11.17
N HIS A 106 -18.77 7.81 11.86
CA HIS A 106 -18.60 7.63 13.30
C HIS A 106 -17.45 8.51 13.83
N ILE A 107 -17.45 8.70 15.15
CA ILE A 107 -16.31 9.21 15.90
C ILE A 107 -15.54 8.02 16.45
N SER A 108 -14.22 8.04 16.38
CA SER A 108 -13.36 6.96 16.89
C SER A 108 -12.28 7.48 17.82
N ASN A 109 -11.74 6.58 18.65
CA ASN A 109 -10.67 6.88 19.60
C ASN A 109 -10.98 8.12 20.46
N HIS A 110 -12.10 8.04 21.19
CA HIS A 110 -12.50 9.07 22.14
C HIS A 110 -11.47 9.14 23.28
N GLN A 111 -10.84 10.30 23.43
CA GLN A 111 -9.94 10.60 24.53
C GLN A 111 -10.48 11.79 25.32
N ALA A 112 -9.82 12.10 26.44
CA ALA A 112 -10.23 13.21 27.29
C ALA A 112 -10.17 14.57 26.56
N THR A 113 -9.23 14.78 25.65
CA THR A 113 -9.06 16.09 24.98
C THR A 113 -9.05 16.00 23.47
N SER A 114 -9.42 14.84 22.91
CA SER A 114 -9.35 14.60 21.48
C SER A 114 -10.27 13.46 21.02
N PHE A 115 -10.55 13.42 19.73
CA PHE A 115 -11.17 12.29 19.04
C PHE A 115 -10.88 12.34 17.54
N TYR A 116 -11.18 11.25 16.83
CA TYR A 116 -11.12 11.19 15.38
C TYR A 116 -12.52 11.26 14.77
N VAL A 117 -12.70 12.14 13.78
CA VAL A 117 -13.93 12.25 13.00
C VAL A 117 -13.74 11.49 11.71
N ASN A 118 -14.64 10.56 11.39
CA ASN A 118 -14.59 9.77 10.16
C ASN A 118 -15.84 10.05 9.32
N TRP A 119 -15.69 10.24 8.02
CA TRP A 119 -16.81 10.53 7.11
C TRP A 119 -16.63 9.88 5.74
N GLU A 120 -17.72 9.76 5.01
CA GLU A 120 -17.77 9.39 3.60
C GLU A 120 -17.86 10.65 2.71
N PRO A 121 -17.39 10.58 1.46
CA PRO A 121 -17.38 11.72 0.57
C PRO A 121 -18.81 12.08 0.16
N PRO A 122 -19.04 13.31 -0.32
CA PRO A 122 -20.35 13.71 -0.84
C PRO A 122 -20.75 12.82 -2.03
N ARG A 123 -22.03 12.41 -2.06
CA ARG A 123 -22.57 11.51 -3.11
C ARG A 123 -22.49 12.15 -4.49
N GLU A 124 -22.76 13.44 -4.55
CA GLU A 124 -22.63 14.29 -5.73
C GLU A 124 -21.55 15.34 -5.44
N ILE A 125 -20.41 15.23 -6.11
CA ILE A 125 -19.27 16.15 -5.91
C ILE A 125 -19.49 17.44 -6.69
N ASN A 126 -20.14 17.37 -7.86
CA ASN A 126 -20.48 18.53 -8.70
C ASN A 126 -19.27 19.39 -9.11
N GLY A 127 -18.06 18.83 -9.09
CA GLY A 127 -16.82 19.55 -9.38
C GLY A 127 -15.58 18.75 -9.01
N LYS A 128 -14.42 19.40 -8.98
CA LYS A 128 -13.19 18.82 -8.43
C LYS A 128 -13.12 19.13 -6.95
N LEU A 129 -13.05 18.11 -6.09
CA LEU A 129 -12.93 18.30 -4.65
C LEU A 129 -11.56 18.90 -4.31
N ILE A 130 -11.53 20.04 -3.59
CA ILE A 130 -10.32 20.82 -3.27
C ILE A 130 -10.00 20.81 -1.77
N LYS A 131 -11.01 20.70 -0.92
CA LYS A 131 -10.85 20.60 0.53
C LYS A 131 -12.13 20.13 1.22
N TYR A 132 -12.00 19.70 2.47
CA TYR A 132 -13.09 19.65 3.44
C TYR A 132 -12.97 20.80 4.46
N GLU A 133 -14.10 21.25 4.97
CA GLU A 133 -14.19 22.16 6.11
C GLU A 133 -14.87 21.40 7.26
N LEU A 134 -14.12 21.12 8.32
CA LEU A 134 -14.60 20.44 9.53
C LEU A 134 -14.88 21.48 10.61
N GLN A 135 -16.00 21.35 11.32
CA GLN A 135 -16.36 22.18 12.45
C GLN A 135 -16.75 21.33 13.66
N TRP A 136 -16.42 21.81 14.86
CA TRP A 136 -16.87 21.23 16.12
C TRP A 136 -17.34 22.36 17.05
N ILE A 137 -18.51 22.15 17.64
CA ILE A 137 -19.29 23.20 18.30
C ILE A 137 -19.57 22.78 19.75
N HIS A 138 -19.31 23.67 20.70
CA HIS A 138 -19.67 23.52 22.11
C HIS A 138 -20.05 24.88 22.69
N ASP A 139 -21.22 25.00 23.35
CA ASP A 139 -21.70 26.22 24.00
C ASP A 139 -21.55 27.53 23.17
N GLN A 140 -21.97 27.48 21.90
CA GLN A 140 -21.86 28.57 20.91
C GLN A 140 -20.43 28.88 20.43
N ASP A 141 -19.39 28.26 20.98
CA ASP A 141 -18.04 28.32 20.44
C ASP A 141 -17.92 27.38 19.23
N VAL A 142 -17.61 27.94 18.07
CA VAL A 142 -17.48 27.22 16.79
C VAL A 142 -16.02 27.21 16.39
N LYS A 143 -15.37 26.06 16.54
CA LYS A 143 -14.01 25.84 16.04
C LYS A 143 -14.07 25.17 14.68
N SER A 144 -13.13 25.52 13.80
CA SER A 144 -13.09 25.00 12.43
C SER A 144 -11.68 24.65 11.96
N ARG A 145 -11.59 23.70 11.03
CA ARG A 145 -10.35 23.29 10.37
C ARG A 145 -10.60 23.03 8.90
N ARG A 146 -9.70 23.53 8.05
CA ARG A 146 -9.68 23.22 6.62
C ARG A 146 -8.72 22.06 6.36
N ILE A 147 -9.19 21.08 5.61
CA ILE A 147 -8.44 19.85 5.28
C ILE A 147 -8.23 19.86 3.77
N ALA A 148 -7.00 20.13 3.34
CA ALA A 148 -6.57 20.13 1.93
C ALA A 148 -5.53 19.03 1.69
N GLY A 149 -5.30 18.60 0.44
CA GLY A 149 -4.32 17.55 0.10
C GLY A 149 -4.93 16.42 -0.74
N HIS A 150 -4.53 15.17 -0.49
CA HIS A 150 -5.05 14.01 -1.23
C HIS A 150 -6.45 13.60 -0.72
N LEU A 151 -7.48 14.31 -1.18
CA LEU A 151 -8.85 14.28 -0.61
C LEU A 151 -9.65 13.00 -0.86
N ILE A 152 -9.02 12.05 -1.56
CA ILE A 152 -9.56 10.72 -1.86
C ILE A 152 -9.11 9.69 -0.80
N SER A 153 -8.08 10.00 0.02
CA SER A 153 -7.57 9.15 1.10
C SER A 153 -7.82 9.69 2.52
N THR A 154 -8.05 10.99 2.69
CA THR A 154 -8.31 11.61 4.01
C THR A 154 -9.80 11.69 4.33
N MET A 155 -10.37 10.54 4.69
CA MET A 155 -11.75 10.40 5.19
C MET A 155 -11.84 10.53 6.73
N THR A 156 -10.73 10.91 7.36
CA THR A 156 -10.56 10.95 8.81
C THR A 156 -9.79 12.22 9.21
N ALA A 157 -10.21 12.86 10.31
CA ALA A 157 -9.52 14.00 10.89
C ALA A 157 -9.38 13.88 12.41
N TYR A 158 -8.18 14.15 12.91
CA TYR A 158 -7.90 14.23 14.34
C TYR A 158 -8.28 15.61 14.89
N VAL A 159 -9.16 15.65 15.90
CA VAL A 159 -9.54 16.88 16.61
C VAL A 159 -8.92 16.83 18.00
N SER A 160 -8.23 17.88 18.40
CA SER A 160 -7.51 18.01 19.68
C SER A 160 -7.93 19.29 20.41
N ASP A 161 -7.36 19.51 21.60
CA ASP A 161 -7.56 20.73 22.41
C ASP A 161 -9.04 20.90 22.81
N LEU A 162 -9.68 19.76 23.09
CA LEU A 162 -11.04 19.66 23.60
C LEU A 162 -11.04 19.58 25.12
N THR A 163 -12.16 19.94 25.73
CA THR A 163 -12.36 19.84 27.18
C THR A 163 -12.78 18.41 27.54
N PRO A 164 -12.25 17.81 28.62
CA PRO A 164 -12.67 16.49 29.08
C PRO A 164 -14.14 16.41 29.47
N TYR A 165 -14.73 15.25 29.22
CA TYR A 165 -16.14 14.95 29.50
C TYR A 165 -17.11 16.03 28.99
N THR A 166 -16.90 16.46 27.74
CA THR A 166 -17.62 17.56 27.13
C THR A 166 -18.22 17.10 25.81
N GLU A 167 -19.51 17.40 25.61
CA GLU A 167 -20.22 17.09 24.37
C GLU A 167 -19.97 18.17 23.31
N TYR A 168 -19.53 17.74 22.13
CA TYR A 168 -19.35 18.54 20.94
C TYR A 168 -20.33 18.10 19.85
N LYS A 169 -20.74 19.04 19.00
CA LYS A 169 -21.44 18.76 17.74
C LYS A 169 -20.50 18.95 16.57
N VAL A 170 -20.24 17.89 15.82
CA VAL A 170 -19.28 17.88 14.72
C VAL A 170 -20.01 17.89 13.38
N GLN A 171 -19.52 18.67 12.42
CA GLN A 171 -20.05 18.69 11.05
C GLN A 171 -18.94 18.92 10.03
N VAL A 172 -19.08 18.35 8.83
CA VAL A 172 -18.08 18.46 7.76
C VAL A 172 -18.74 18.86 6.44
N ALA A 173 -18.13 19.79 5.70
CA ALA A 173 -18.56 20.21 4.36
C ALA A 173 -17.46 19.94 3.33
N ALA A 174 -17.84 19.60 2.10
CA ALA A 174 -16.94 19.47 0.96
C ALA A 174 -16.85 20.79 0.17
N VAL A 175 -15.73 21.05 -0.49
CA VAL A 175 -15.49 22.29 -1.26
C VAL A 175 -14.89 21.99 -2.63
N THR A 176 -15.48 22.55 -3.69
CA THR A 176 -14.99 22.54 -5.09
C THR A 176 -14.62 23.96 -5.54
N ASN A 177 -14.23 24.15 -6.82
CA ASN A 177 -14.07 25.50 -7.37
C ASN A 177 -15.42 26.23 -7.49
N GLY A 178 -16.54 25.49 -7.48
CA GLY A 178 -17.90 26.06 -7.43
C GLY A 178 -18.26 26.63 -6.06
N GLY A 179 -17.54 26.27 -5.01
CA GLY A 179 -17.74 26.75 -3.64
C GLY A 179 -17.87 25.62 -2.62
N ARG A 180 -18.23 26.00 -1.39
CA ARG A 180 -18.47 25.06 -0.28
C ARG A 180 -19.91 24.54 -0.33
N GLY A 181 -20.06 23.22 -0.34
CA GLY A 181 -21.33 22.53 -0.21
C GLY A 181 -21.94 22.68 1.18
N GLU A 182 -23.09 22.03 1.39
CA GLU A 182 -23.71 22.00 2.70
C GLU A 182 -22.86 21.19 3.70
N PHE A 183 -22.95 21.57 4.98
CA PHE A 183 -22.40 20.75 6.05
C PHE A 183 -23.21 19.46 6.19
N SER A 184 -22.53 18.40 6.61
CA SER A 184 -23.17 17.18 7.07
C SER A 184 -24.16 17.46 8.20
N ASP A 185 -25.06 16.52 8.47
CA ASP A 185 -25.85 16.56 9.69
C ASP A 185 -24.90 16.60 10.90
N GLN A 186 -25.29 17.33 11.94
CA GLN A 186 -24.48 17.46 13.15
C GLN A 186 -24.40 16.10 13.85
N PHE A 187 -23.18 15.63 14.08
CA PHE A 187 -22.90 14.36 14.74
C PHE A 187 -22.43 14.62 16.18
N PRO A 188 -23.06 14.02 17.20
CA PRO A 188 -22.66 14.21 18.59
C PRO A 188 -21.34 13.47 18.88
N ALA A 189 -20.42 14.14 19.57
CA ALA A 189 -19.12 13.61 19.95
C ALA A 189 -18.82 13.99 21.41
N LEU A 190 -18.88 13.02 22.31
CA LEU A 190 -18.52 13.22 23.71
C LEU A 190 -17.04 12.83 23.92
N THR A 191 -16.25 13.73 24.49
CA THR A 191 -14.88 13.40 24.93
C THR A 191 -14.93 12.49 26.15
N ASP A 192 -13.92 11.64 26.30
CA ASP A 192 -13.82 10.76 27.47
C ASP A 192 -13.50 11.59 28.74
N VAL A 193 -13.53 10.94 29.90
CA VAL A 193 -13.08 11.52 31.17
C VAL A 193 -11.56 11.60 31.21
N ALA A 194 -11.03 12.66 31.83
CA ALA A 194 -9.62 12.70 32.24
C ALA A 194 -9.44 12.14 33.66
N ALA A 195 -8.20 11.80 34.00
CA ALA A 195 -7.84 11.40 35.35
C ALA A 195 -8.23 12.49 36.37
N PRO A 196 -8.76 12.14 37.55
CA PRO A 196 -9.01 13.12 38.60
C PRO A 196 -7.74 13.81 39.06
N GLY A 197 -7.89 14.99 39.66
CA GLY A 197 -6.79 15.59 40.43
C GLY A 197 -6.41 14.74 41.65
N PRO A 198 -5.35 15.13 42.37
CA PRO A 198 -4.95 14.42 43.58
C PRO A 198 -5.99 14.58 44.70
N PRO A 199 -6.33 13.50 45.43
CA PRO A 199 -7.00 13.62 46.72
C PRO A 199 -6.20 14.55 47.64
N ARG A 200 -6.88 15.13 48.64
CA ARG A 200 -6.29 16.16 49.50
C ARG A 200 -6.30 15.72 50.95
N ASN A 201 -5.48 16.38 51.77
CA ASN A 201 -5.52 16.24 53.23
C ASN A 201 -5.44 14.77 53.71
N LEU A 202 -4.52 13.97 53.15
CA LEU A 202 -4.29 12.60 53.61
C LEU A 202 -3.78 12.62 55.05
N ASN A 203 -4.55 12.02 55.95
CA ASN A 203 -4.26 11.90 57.37
C ASN A 203 -4.21 10.43 57.77
N VAL A 204 -3.26 10.10 58.65
CA VAL A 204 -3.02 8.75 59.15
C VAL A 204 -3.10 8.77 60.66
N THR A 205 -3.96 7.92 61.23
CA THR A 205 -4.10 7.74 62.67
C THR A 205 -3.90 6.28 63.04
N GLU A 206 -3.00 6.00 63.96
CA GLU A 206 -2.76 4.64 64.47
C GLU A 206 -4.01 4.08 65.16
N LEU A 207 -4.35 2.82 64.89
CA LEU A 207 -5.46 2.12 65.53
C LEU A 207 -4.95 1.09 66.55
N ASP A 208 -4.05 0.21 66.12
CA ASP A 208 -3.41 -0.81 66.95
C ASP A 208 -2.00 -1.14 66.44
N LEU A 209 -1.37 -2.18 66.99
CA LEU A 209 0.01 -2.56 66.65
C LEU A 209 0.22 -2.97 65.19
N ASN A 210 -0.85 -3.31 64.46
CA ASN A 210 -0.79 -3.89 63.11
C ASN A 210 -1.75 -3.20 62.11
N SER A 211 -2.33 -2.05 62.45
CA SER A 211 -3.27 -1.35 61.56
C SER A 211 -3.32 0.17 61.77
N VAL A 212 -3.61 0.88 60.70
CA VAL A 212 -3.84 2.34 60.70
C VAL A 212 -5.14 2.70 60.01
N HIS A 213 -5.74 3.81 60.44
CA HIS A 213 -6.87 4.41 59.78
C HIS A 213 -6.41 5.59 58.91
N LEU A 214 -6.67 5.49 57.61
CA LEU A 214 -6.42 6.51 56.61
C LEU A 214 -7.68 7.32 56.36
N SER A 215 -7.56 8.64 56.25
CA SER A 215 -8.66 9.51 55.82
C SER A 215 -8.14 10.61 54.90
N TRP A 216 -8.89 10.96 53.86
CA TRP A 216 -8.56 12.02 52.91
C TRP A 216 -9.81 12.81 52.50
N ASP A 217 -9.61 13.91 51.80
CA ASP A 217 -10.65 14.67 51.12
C ASP A 217 -10.64 14.35 49.62
N PRO A 218 -11.80 14.37 48.93
CA PRO A 218 -11.86 14.19 47.49
C PRO A 218 -11.08 15.28 46.70
N PRO A 219 -10.63 14.96 45.47
CA PRO A 219 -10.02 15.93 44.57
C PRO A 219 -10.98 17.06 44.19
N LEU A 220 -10.43 18.25 43.93
CA LEU A 220 -11.20 19.42 43.48
C LEU A 220 -11.66 19.33 42.01
N VAL A 221 -10.90 18.59 41.18
CA VAL A 221 -11.18 18.41 39.76
C VAL A 221 -11.44 16.93 39.50
N TYR A 222 -12.67 16.62 39.11
CA TYR A 222 -13.10 15.33 38.57
C TYR A 222 -14.28 15.58 37.63
N TYR A 223 -14.45 14.74 36.61
CA TYR A 223 -15.33 15.05 35.49
C TYR A 223 -16.70 14.35 35.55
N LYS A 224 -16.69 13.03 35.81
CA LYS A 224 -17.91 12.20 35.89
C LYS A 224 -18.17 11.75 37.33
N THR A 225 -17.38 10.79 37.80
CA THR A 225 -17.43 10.19 39.13
C THR A 225 -16.03 9.84 39.57
N ILE A 226 -15.81 9.75 40.88
CA ILE A 226 -14.65 9.06 41.42
C ILE A 226 -15.11 7.64 41.69
N ASP A 227 -14.62 6.69 40.92
CA ASP A 227 -15.10 5.30 40.99
C ASP A 227 -14.34 4.52 42.08
N ASN A 228 -13.05 4.80 42.23
CA ASN A 228 -12.22 4.20 43.28
C ASN A 228 -11.14 5.17 43.78
N TYR A 229 -10.53 4.84 44.91
CA TYR A 229 -9.25 5.35 45.36
C TYR A 229 -8.23 4.21 45.38
N LEU A 230 -7.01 4.51 44.98
CA LEU A 230 -5.88 3.59 44.99
C LEU A 230 -4.90 4.04 46.07
N ILE A 231 -4.75 3.21 47.09
CA ILE A 231 -3.75 3.38 48.14
C ILE A 231 -2.51 2.62 47.70
N LYS A 232 -1.40 3.33 47.50
CA LYS A 232 -0.11 2.73 47.18
C LYS A 232 0.94 3.14 48.20
N GLY A 233 1.87 2.24 48.47
CA GLY A 233 2.94 2.50 49.41
C GLY A 233 3.92 1.36 49.49
N PHE A 234 4.88 1.49 50.39
CA PHE A 234 5.82 0.44 50.72
C PHE A 234 6.27 0.56 52.16
N ASP A 235 6.71 -0.55 52.74
CA ASP A 235 7.39 -0.55 54.03
C ASP A 235 8.91 -0.32 53.90
N HIS A 236 9.59 -0.12 55.02
CA HIS A 236 11.06 0.03 55.07
C HIS A 236 11.88 -1.15 54.49
N ARG A 237 11.26 -2.32 54.27
CA ARG A 237 11.86 -3.52 53.66
C ARG A 237 11.53 -3.64 52.17
N GLY A 238 10.72 -2.73 51.62
CA GLY A 238 10.31 -2.71 50.22
C GLY A 238 9.08 -3.58 49.92
N ASN A 239 8.34 -4.03 50.93
CA ASN A 239 7.07 -4.73 50.68
C ASN A 239 6.00 -3.73 50.26
N ASP A 240 5.31 -4.00 49.16
CA ASP A 240 4.31 -3.11 48.60
C ASP A 240 2.99 -3.12 49.38
N VAL A 241 2.44 -1.91 49.58
CA VAL A 241 1.06 -1.67 49.96
C VAL A 241 0.30 -1.29 48.70
N ASN A 242 -0.76 -2.03 48.36
CA ASN A 242 -1.55 -1.76 47.16
C ASN A 242 -3.02 -2.17 47.38
N GLU A 243 -3.88 -1.21 47.72
CA GLU A 243 -5.30 -1.46 48.02
C GLU A 243 -6.23 -0.54 47.23
N LEU A 244 -7.34 -1.10 46.75
CA LEU A 244 -8.37 -0.38 46.02
C LEU A 244 -9.60 -0.18 46.91
N VAL A 245 -10.01 1.07 47.07
CA VAL A 245 -11.11 1.51 47.94
C VAL A 245 -12.21 2.11 47.08
N LYS A 246 -13.49 1.89 47.42
CA LYS A 246 -14.61 2.44 46.64
C LYS A 246 -14.63 3.97 46.71
N GLY A 247 -14.94 4.63 45.60
CA GLY A 247 -14.88 6.10 45.49
C GLY A 247 -15.87 6.88 46.36
N GLU A 248 -16.92 6.23 46.87
CA GLU A 248 -17.88 6.81 47.83
C GLU A 248 -17.29 6.95 49.25
N THR A 249 -16.18 6.28 49.52
CA THR A 249 -15.52 6.29 50.83
C THR A 249 -14.23 7.09 50.77
N THR A 250 -14.02 7.93 51.77
CA THR A 250 -12.80 8.74 51.91
C THR A 250 -11.99 8.36 53.16
N LYS A 251 -12.28 7.17 53.68
CA LYS A 251 -11.67 6.59 54.87
C LYS A 251 -11.47 5.11 54.64
N HIS A 252 -10.35 4.57 55.12
CA HIS A 252 -10.03 3.15 54.98
C HIS A 252 -9.13 2.65 56.10
N VAL A 253 -9.33 1.42 56.55
CA VAL A 253 -8.46 0.77 57.53
C VAL A 253 -7.46 -0.10 56.79
N LEU A 254 -6.19 0.29 56.85
CA LEU A 254 -5.08 -0.49 56.31
C LEU A 254 -4.60 -1.46 57.41
N ALA A 255 -4.87 -2.75 57.23
CA ALA A 255 -4.63 -3.80 58.22
C ALA A 255 -3.48 -4.74 57.80
N ASN A 256 -3.14 -5.70 58.66
CA ASN A 256 -2.04 -6.66 58.47
C ASN A 256 -0.66 -6.00 58.29
N LEU A 257 -0.47 -4.83 58.90
CA LEU A 257 0.81 -4.14 58.91
C LEU A 257 1.76 -4.78 59.92
N ILE A 258 3.05 -4.72 59.62
CA ILE A 258 4.11 -5.29 60.45
C ILE A 258 4.45 -4.27 61.54
N SER A 259 4.28 -4.67 62.79
CA SER A 259 4.71 -3.88 63.95
C SER A 259 6.23 -3.61 63.92
N ASN A 260 6.66 -2.47 64.46
CA ASN A 260 8.03 -1.95 64.46
C ASN A 260 8.58 -1.69 63.03
N SER A 261 7.76 -1.13 62.14
CA SER A 261 8.14 -0.82 60.75
C SER A 261 7.68 0.58 60.33
N ARG A 262 8.47 1.23 59.45
CA ARG A 262 8.10 2.50 58.81
C ARG A 262 7.41 2.24 57.47
N TYR A 263 6.34 2.98 57.21
CA TYR A 263 5.54 2.91 55.99
C TYR A 263 5.51 4.25 55.27
N HIS A 264 5.49 4.19 53.94
CA HIS A 264 5.31 5.32 53.02
C HIS A 264 4.03 5.08 52.23
N VAL A 265 2.98 5.87 52.44
CA VAL A 265 1.66 5.65 51.81
C VAL A 265 1.17 6.92 51.12
N LYS A 266 0.55 6.76 49.97
CA LYS A 266 -0.08 7.82 49.17
C LYS A 266 -1.37 7.32 48.54
N VAL A 267 -2.30 8.23 48.26
CA VAL A 267 -3.63 7.90 47.72
C VAL A 267 -3.88 8.64 46.41
N ALA A 268 -4.36 7.95 45.38
CA ALA A 268 -4.81 8.55 44.12
C ALA A 268 -6.29 8.26 43.89
N ALA A 269 -7.02 9.19 43.28
CA ALA A 269 -8.39 8.95 42.83
C ALA A 269 -8.38 8.28 41.44
N ILE A 270 -9.39 7.45 41.17
CA ILE A 270 -9.55 6.72 39.92
C ILE A 270 -10.93 7.01 39.33
N THR A 271 -10.95 7.31 38.04
CA THR A 271 -12.18 7.34 37.23
C THR A 271 -12.06 6.34 36.09
N ASN A 272 -13.13 5.60 35.84
CA ASN A 272 -13.25 4.67 34.73
C ASN A 272 -13.61 5.44 33.47
N ALA A 273 -12.92 5.11 32.37
CA ALA A 273 -13.23 5.63 31.05
C ALA A 273 -14.68 5.29 30.63
N ILE A 274 -15.26 6.15 29.79
CA ILE A 274 -16.62 5.98 29.26
C ILE A 274 -16.61 5.07 28.03
N PHE A 275 -15.59 5.22 27.17
CA PHE A 275 -15.53 4.56 25.87
C PHE A 275 -14.53 3.39 25.83
N SER A 276 -13.88 3.09 26.96
CA SER A 276 -12.94 1.97 27.09
C SER A 276 -13.01 1.34 28.48
N ASN A 277 -12.42 0.16 28.64
CA ASN A 277 -12.26 -0.49 29.94
C ASN A 277 -11.11 0.08 30.77
N ASN A 278 -10.49 1.19 30.33
CA ASN A 278 -9.36 1.79 31.00
C ASN A 278 -9.78 2.49 32.29
N LYS A 279 -8.85 2.50 33.26
CA LYS A 279 -8.99 3.25 34.51
C LYS A 279 -7.94 4.35 34.53
N TRP A 280 -8.38 5.59 34.68
CA TRP A 280 -7.51 6.75 34.76
C TRP A 280 -7.18 7.01 36.22
N VAL A 281 -5.95 6.70 36.61
CA VAL A 281 -5.40 7.00 37.93
C VAL A 281 -4.92 8.45 37.93
N GLY A 282 -5.51 9.26 38.80
CA GLY A 282 -5.11 10.63 39.05
C GLY A 282 -3.76 10.74 39.73
N ASP A 283 -3.32 11.97 39.94
CA ASP A 283 -2.12 12.21 40.72
C ASP A 283 -2.31 11.69 42.15
N PHE A 284 -1.21 11.24 42.75
CA PHE A 284 -1.22 10.85 44.15
C PHE A 284 -1.17 12.07 45.06
N THR A 285 -1.72 11.94 46.26
CA THR A 285 -1.40 12.82 47.39
C THR A 285 0.12 12.87 47.61
N ASP A 286 0.58 13.87 48.35
CA ASP A 286 1.88 13.79 49.01
C ASP A 286 1.99 12.49 49.82
N THR A 287 3.20 11.96 49.92
CA THR A 287 3.45 10.69 50.62
C THR A 287 3.42 10.93 52.13
N SER A 288 2.47 10.30 52.81
CA SER A 288 2.42 10.25 54.27
C SER A 288 3.36 9.16 54.78
N ILE A 289 4.21 9.52 55.74
CA ILE A 289 5.18 8.61 56.36
C ILE A 289 4.79 8.44 57.83
N PHE A 290 4.66 7.19 58.28
CA PHE A 290 4.35 6.87 59.67
C PHE A 290 5.08 5.60 60.10
N THR A 291 5.17 5.39 61.42
CA THR A 291 5.88 4.27 62.03
C THR A 291 4.93 3.56 62.98
N LEU A 292 4.71 2.27 62.79
CA LEU A 292 3.97 1.45 63.75
C LEU A 292 4.96 0.86 64.75
N GLY A 293 4.88 1.20 66.03
CA GLY A 293 5.77 0.68 67.09
C GLY A 293 7.08 1.44 67.29
N ASP A 294 8.01 0.87 68.07
CA ASP A 294 9.23 1.53 68.58
C ASP A 294 10.44 1.31 67.63
N TYR A 295 10.28 1.72 66.37
CA TYR A 295 11.30 1.56 65.32
C TYR A 295 12.51 2.49 65.55
N ASP A 296 13.68 1.93 65.86
CA ASP A 296 14.96 2.67 65.99
C ASP A 296 15.74 2.64 64.65
N GLU A 297 16.01 3.81 64.08
CA GLU A 297 16.78 3.98 62.84
C GLU A 297 18.24 3.48 62.94
N ARG A 298 18.77 3.28 64.15
CA ARG A 298 20.19 2.94 64.39
C ARG A 298 20.60 1.51 64.00
N ASN A 299 19.66 0.61 63.71
CA ASN A 299 19.94 -0.79 63.34
C ASN A 299 19.81 -1.09 61.83
N LYS A 300 19.75 -0.07 60.97
CA LYS A 300 19.67 -0.27 59.52
C LYS A 300 21.07 -0.53 58.93
N VAL A 301 21.29 -1.69 58.31
CA VAL A 301 22.46 -1.92 57.43
C VAL A 301 22.23 -1.12 56.16
N ILE A 302 23.05 -0.08 55.96
CA ILE A 302 22.97 0.88 54.86
C ILE A 302 23.86 0.37 53.72
N TRP A 303 23.29 0.13 52.53
CA TRP A 303 24.03 0.27 51.28
C TRP A 303 23.83 1.71 50.82
N ASP A 304 24.84 2.54 51.10
CA ASP A 304 24.84 3.97 50.79
C ASP A 304 25.53 4.20 49.45
N VAL A 305 24.85 4.90 48.53
CA VAL A 305 25.53 5.74 47.53
C VAL A 305 24.78 7.08 47.46
N GLY A 306 24.96 7.89 48.50
CA GLY A 306 25.56 9.22 48.37
C GLY A 306 24.78 10.25 47.54
N SER A 307 23.82 10.90 48.18
CA SER A 307 23.37 12.25 47.83
C SER A 307 24.01 13.26 48.78
N ASN A 308 24.84 14.17 48.27
CA ASN A 308 25.17 15.42 48.96
C ASN A 308 24.29 16.54 48.41
N ALA A 309 23.33 17.00 49.22
CA ALA A 309 22.62 18.25 49.02
C ALA A 309 23.03 19.22 50.14
N MET A 310 23.54 20.40 49.76
CA MET A 310 23.68 21.56 50.65
C MET A 310 22.50 22.52 50.48
N GLU A 311 22.13 23.14 51.59
CA GLU A 311 21.02 24.08 51.81
C GLU A 311 21.11 25.42 51.06
N GLY A 312 19.96 26.10 50.92
CA GLY A 312 19.89 27.57 50.78
C GLY A 312 18.60 28.13 50.16
N LYS A 313 17.70 28.69 50.99
CA LYS A 313 16.54 29.55 50.61
C LYS A 313 17.01 30.96 50.13
N PRO A 314 16.14 31.93 49.76
CA PRO A 314 14.98 31.95 48.84
C PRO A 314 15.04 33.13 47.81
N VAL A 315 13.98 33.28 47.00
CA VAL A 315 13.41 34.54 46.42
C VAL A 315 13.55 34.81 44.90
N GLN A 316 12.38 35.16 44.34
CA GLN A 316 12.06 36.03 43.20
C GLN A 316 11.92 35.48 41.77
N SER A 317 10.67 35.58 41.34
CA SER A 317 10.11 35.57 39.99
C SER A 317 10.75 36.59 39.05
N GLY A 318 11.10 36.14 37.85
CA GLY A 318 11.33 37.00 36.69
C GLY A 318 12.11 36.28 35.60
N VAL A 319 11.44 35.67 34.64
CA VAL A 319 12.11 35.10 33.45
C VAL A 319 12.27 36.20 32.39
N HIS A 320 13.53 36.45 32.05
CA HIS A 320 14.05 37.43 31.09
C HIS A 320 13.73 37.03 29.62
N PRO A 321 13.64 37.98 28.67
CA PRO A 321 13.27 37.73 27.26
C PRO A 321 14.15 36.76 26.46
N GLY A 322 15.27 36.28 27.01
CA GLY A 322 16.17 35.32 26.36
C GLY A 322 15.64 33.88 26.31
N VAL A 323 14.71 33.51 27.20
CA VAL A 323 14.14 32.14 27.25
C VAL A 323 13.15 31.90 26.10
N ILE A 324 12.50 32.95 25.59
CA ILE A 324 11.55 32.86 24.46
C ILE A 324 12.31 32.60 23.14
N ALA A 325 13.50 33.17 22.95
CA ALA A 325 14.31 32.91 21.76
C ALA A 325 14.89 31.49 21.74
N GLY A 326 15.27 30.93 22.90
CA GLY A 326 15.74 29.55 23.02
C GLY A 326 14.67 28.50 22.75
N ILE A 327 13.44 28.74 23.22
CA ILE A 327 12.29 27.84 23.00
C ILE A 327 11.85 27.87 21.53
N VAL A 328 11.85 29.04 20.89
CA VAL A 328 11.48 29.16 19.47
C VAL A 328 12.53 28.52 18.55
N CYS A 329 13.83 28.69 18.83
CA CYS A 329 14.88 27.97 18.09
C CYS A 329 14.84 26.46 18.35
N GLY A 330 14.57 26.02 19.59
CA GLY A 330 14.43 24.59 19.92
C GLY A 330 13.24 23.93 19.21
N ILE A 331 12.09 24.61 19.14
CA ILE A 331 10.90 24.12 18.44
C ILE A 331 11.11 24.12 16.92
N LEU A 332 11.77 25.14 16.35
CA LEU A 332 12.12 25.14 14.92
C LEU A 332 13.10 24.02 14.56
N ILE A 333 14.11 23.76 15.40
CA ILE A 333 15.03 22.64 15.22
C ILE A 333 14.28 21.31 15.35
N LEU A 334 13.37 21.15 16.32
CA LEU A 334 12.59 19.92 16.48
C LEU A 334 11.59 19.67 15.35
N VAL A 335 11.01 20.73 14.77
CA VAL A 335 10.13 20.64 13.59
C VAL A 335 10.94 20.33 12.34
N ILE A 336 12.13 20.93 12.16
CA ILE A 336 13.04 20.61 11.06
C ILE A 336 13.56 19.18 11.20
N VAL A 337 13.94 18.75 12.39
CA VAL A 337 14.35 17.36 12.68
C VAL A 337 13.18 16.39 12.50
N GLY A 338 11.94 16.78 12.83
CA GLY A 338 10.75 15.95 12.61
C GLY A 338 10.39 15.80 11.13
N VAL A 339 10.50 16.87 10.34
CA VAL A 339 10.28 16.84 8.89
C VAL A 339 11.41 16.10 8.19
N LEU A 340 12.66 16.31 8.61
CA LEU A 340 13.82 15.54 8.15
C LEU A 340 13.72 14.08 8.58
N ALA A 341 13.17 13.75 9.75
CA ALA A 341 13.00 12.37 10.21
C ALA A 341 11.86 11.65 9.49
N VAL A 342 10.78 12.33 9.12
CA VAL A 342 9.69 11.75 8.30
C VAL A 342 10.12 11.62 6.84
N GLY A 343 10.83 12.60 6.30
CA GLY A 343 11.48 12.50 4.98
C GLY A 343 12.55 11.42 4.94
N TYR A 344 13.39 11.33 5.98
CA TYR A 344 14.39 10.27 6.17
C TYR A 344 13.76 8.91 6.42
N ARG A 345 12.58 8.81 7.04
CA ARG A 345 11.80 7.56 7.17
C ARG A 345 11.29 7.05 5.82
N PHE A 346 10.85 7.96 4.96
CA PHE A 346 10.42 7.61 3.61
C PHE A 346 11.61 7.23 2.72
N TYR A 347 12.74 7.93 2.89
CA TYR A 347 13.98 7.72 2.17
C TYR A 347 14.76 6.45 2.62
N THR A 348 14.78 6.12 3.93
CA THR A 348 15.47 4.92 4.43
C THR A 348 14.68 3.64 4.19
N CYS A 349 13.34 3.62 4.31
CA CYS A 349 12.54 2.44 3.94
C CYS A 349 12.74 2.00 2.48
N ARG A 350 13.21 2.91 1.62
CA ARG A 350 13.44 2.71 0.19
C ARG A 350 14.76 2.01 -0.16
N LYS A 351 15.82 2.30 0.61
CA LYS A 351 17.18 1.74 0.41
C LYS A 351 17.40 0.36 1.04
N CYS A 352 16.35 -0.21 1.60
CA CYS A 352 16.45 -1.26 2.59
C CYS A 352 15.95 -2.60 2.02
N TYR A 353 16.91 -3.46 1.64
CA TYR A 353 16.74 -4.85 1.21
C TYR A 353 16.39 -5.13 -0.26
N GLN A 354 17.39 -4.80 -1.07
CA GLN A 354 17.92 -5.64 -2.12
C GLN A 354 18.72 -6.83 -1.56
N ALA A 355 18.72 -7.97 -2.25
CA ALA A 355 19.42 -9.24 -1.93
C ALA A 355 18.84 -10.18 -0.84
N ALA A 356 17.94 -11.09 -1.25
CA ALA A 356 17.84 -12.49 -0.77
C ALA A 356 16.81 -13.28 -1.62
N TYR A 357 17.03 -13.44 -2.92
CA TYR A 357 16.11 -14.21 -3.77
C TYR A 357 16.85 -15.04 -4.83
N LEU A 358 16.92 -16.36 -4.60
CA LEU A 358 17.34 -17.38 -5.56
C LEU A 358 16.19 -18.39 -5.66
N TYR A 359 15.54 -18.55 -6.80
CA TYR A 359 14.95 -19.84 -7.25
C TYR A 359 14.62 -19.82 -8.75
N LEU A 360 14.88 -20.99 -9.37
CA LEU A 360 15.08 -21.23 -10.79
C LEU A 360 13.85 -21.67 -11.59
N ALA A 361 13.90 -21.29 -12.87
CA ALA A 361 13.45 -21.94 -14.11
C ALA A 361 11.95 -22.19 -14.40
N VAL A 362 11.53 -21.66 -15.55
CA VAL A 362 10.61 -22.29 -16.51
C VAL A 362 11.46 -22.66 -17.73
N PRO A 363 11.33 -23.84 -18.34
CA PRO A 363 12.17 -24.25 -19.46
C PRO A 363 12.03 -23.28 -20.65
N ASN A 364 13.15 -22.73 -21.09
CA ASN A 364 13.24 -21.90 -22.29
C ASN A 364 13.74 -22.78 -23.46
N ASN A 365 12.86 -23.11 -24.40
CA ASN A 365 13.26 -23.68 -25.68
C ASN A 365 13.70 -22.54 -26.59
N GLY A 366 15.00 -22.32 -26.72
CA GLY A 366 15.55 -21.49 -27.79
C GLY A 366 16.92 -20.90 -27.48
N ASN A 367 17.90 -21.29 -28.27
CA ASN A 367 19.21 -20.66 -28.33
C ASN A 367 19.06 -19.16 -28.65
N SER A 368 19.79 -18.31 -27.92
CA SER A 368 19.92 -16.89 -28.22
C SER A 368 20.61 -16.71 -29.57
N ILE A 369 19.88 -16.23 -30.57
CA ILE A 369 20.45 -15.77 -31.84
C ILE A 369 20.61 -14.25 -31.73
N GLN A 370 21.83 -13.75 -31.92
CA GLN A 370 22.15 -12.33 -31.93
C GLN A 370 21.24 -11.56 -32.89
N ALA A 371 20.61 -10.49 -32.40
CA ALA A 371 19.75 -9.63 -33.19
C ALA A 371 20.58 -8.82 -34.20
N THR A 372 20.08 -8.70 -35.43
CA THR A 372 20.63 -7.79 -36.43
C THR A 372 20.32 -6.35 -36.00
N VAL A 373 21.36 -5.58 -35.71
CA VAL A 373 21.27 -4.17 -35.32
C VAL A 373 20.82 -3.34 -36.53
N VAL A 374 19.65 -2.72 -36.43
CA VAL A 374 19.25 -1.62 -37.33
C VAL A 374 19.67 -0.33 -36.66
N THR A 375 20.65 0.35 -37.23
CA THR A 375 21.10 1.67 -36.77
C THR A 375 20.00 2.70 -37.01
N VAL A 376 19.47 3.26 -35.92
CA VAL A 376 18.62 4.45 -35.96
C VAL A 376 19.55 5.64 -35.69
N ASP A 377 19.63 6.58 -36.63
CA ASP A 377 20.39 7.82 -36.45
C ASP A 377 19.74 8.65 -35.33
N GLU A 378 20.50 8.95 -34.27
CA GLU A 378 20.09 9.88 -33.21
C GLU A 378 20.03 11.31 -33.79
N PRO A 379 18.91 12.04 -33.68
CA PRO A 379 18.87 13.44 -34.08
C PRO A 379 19.79 14.28 -33.18
N SER A 380 20.61 15.11 -33.84
CA SER A 380 21.70 15.93 -33.30
C SER A 380 21.27 17.13 -32.44
N GLU A 381 20.36 16.94 -31.47
CA GLU A 381 20.11 17.95 -30.43
C GLU A 381 21.05 17.68 -29.25
N GLU A 382 21.69 18.72 -28.69
CA GLU A 382 22.54 18.59 -27.49
C GLU A 382 21.80 17.81 -26.39
N LYS A 383 22.37 16.70 -25.92
CA LYS A 383 21.79 15.90 -24.84
C LYS A 383 21.66 16.77 -23.58
N HIS A 384 20.43 17.17 -23.25
CA HIS A 384 20.12 17.94 -22.02
C HIS A 384 20.55 17.22 -20.75
N TYR A 385 20.46 15.87 -20.75
CA TYR A 385 20.98 15.01 -19.69
C TYR A 385 22.11 14.12 -20.22
N PRO A 386 23.33 14.21 -19.67
CA PRO A 386 24.45 13.36 -20.06
C PRO A 386 24.25 11.92 -19.58
N ASP A 387 24.86 10.97 -20.28
CA ASP A 387 24.86 9.58 -19.85
C ASP A 387 25.77 9.43 -18.60
N ILE A 388 25.31 8.65 -17.61
CA ILE A 388 26.05 8.34 -16.38
C ILE A 388 26.74 6.99 -16.57
N ASP A 389 28.04 6.93 -16.33
CA ASP A 389 28.78 5.66 -16.34
C ASP A 389 28.31 4.73 -15.22
N VAL A 390 28.20 3.43 -15.50
CA VAL A 390 27.72 2.45 -14.50
C VAL A 390 28.60 2.38 -13.25
N THR A 391 29.90 2.72 -13.36
CA THR A 391 30.82 2.84 -12.23
C THR A 391 30.40 3.94 -11.24
N ASP A 392 29.84 5.03 -11.76
CA ASP A 392 29.42 6.20 -10.99
C ASP A 392 27.96 6.13 -10.57
N PHE A 393 27.16 5.25 -11.18
CA PHE A 393 25.71 5.22 -11.01
C PHE A 393 25.26 4.97 -9.56
N ILE A 394 25.88 4.03 -8.85
CA ILE A 394 25.54 3.75 -7.45
C ILE A 394 25.83 4.96 -6.56
N SER A 395 26.98 5.61 -6.76
CA SER A 395 27.36 6.82 -6.03
C SER A 395 26.44 8.00 -6.39
N HIS A 396 26.04 8.11 -7.65
CA HIS A 396 25.05 9.09 -8.10
C HIS A 396 23.70 8.89 -7.41
N VAL A 397 23.15 7.67 -7.45
CA VAL A 397 21.88 7.35 -6.77
C VAL A 397 21.99 7.62 -5.27
N LYS A 398 23.12 7.28 -4.63
CA LYS A 398 23.37 7.61 -3.22
C LYS A 398 23.29 9.12 -2.93
N ARG A 399 23.80 9.97 -3.82
CA ARG A 399 23.73 11.44 -3.72
C ARG A 399 22.32 11.98 -3.96
N MET A 400 21.59 11.48 -4.96
CA MET A 400 20.23 11.93 -5.31
C MET A 400 19.25 11.79 -4.14
N HIS A 401 19.51 10.75 -3.36
CA HIS A 401 18.82 10.35 -2.17
C HIS A 401 19.17 11.19 -0.90
N MET A 402 20.25 11.98 -0.93
CA MET A 402 20.62 12.84 0.21
C MET A 402 19.56 13.92 0.48
N ASP A 403 19.53 14.43 1.71
CA ASP A 403 18.64 15.51 2.15
C ASP A 403 17.13 15.25 1.92
N GLY A 404 16.73 13.97 1.99
CA GLY A 404 15.33 13.56 1.82
C GLY A 404 14.91 13.54 0.35
N ASP A 405 15.70 12.88 -0.51
CA ASP A 405 15.43 12.68 -1.94
C ASP A 405 15.37 13.97 -2.79
N ILE A 406 15.93 15.08 -2.30
CA ILE A 406 15.81 16.39 -2.96
C ILE A 406 16.34 16.40 -4.40
N GLY A 407 17.39 15.60 -4.67
CA GLY A 407 17.95 15.48 -6.03
C GLY A 407 16.94 14.85 -6.98
N PHE A 408 16.23 13.82 -6.54
CA PHE A 408 15.17 13.20 -7.32
C PHE A 408 13.98 14.12 -7.52
N SER A 409 13.54 14.83 -6.48
CA SER A 409 12.43 15.78 -6.60
C SER A 409 12.74 16.87 -7.63
N GLN A 410 13.96 17.43 -7.59
CA GLN A 410 14.39 18.47 -8.53
C GLN A 410 14.42 17.96 -9.98
N GLU A 411 15.03 16.80 -10.23
CA GLU A 411 15.14 16.23 -11.57
C GLU A 411 13.76 15.82 -12.12
N PHE A 412 12.92 15.18 -11.31
CA PHE A 412 11.58 14.76 -11.74
C PHE A 412 10.66 15.96 -12.00
N ASP A 413 10.76 17.03 -11.19
CA ASP A 413 10.06 18.29 -11.44
C ASP A 413 10.50 18.95 -12.74
N GLU A 414 11.79 18.91 -13.06
CA GLU A 414 12.32 19.44 -14.32
C GLU A 414 11.79 18.63 -15.51
N ILE A 415 11.78 17.30 -15.42
CA ILE A 415 11.16 16.43 -16.44
C ILE A 415 9.68 16.78 -16.58
N ASN A 416 8.94 16.97 -15.49
CA ASN A 416 7.53 17.35 -15.54
C ASN A 416 7.31 18.72 -16.21
N ARG A 417 8.15 19.71 -15.90
CA ARG A 417 8.08 21.05 -16.53
C ARG A 417 8.40 21.01 -18.01
N THR A 418 9.39 20.22 -18.42
CA THR A 418 9.84 20.13 -19.81
C THR A 418 8.95 19.24 -20.69
N SER A 419 8.23 18.28 -20.11
CA SER A 419 7.36 17.32 -20.81
C SER A 419 6.00 17.90 -21.26
N PHE A 420 5.91 19.21 -21.56
CA PHE A 420 4.65 19.93 -21.88
C PHE A 420 3.64 19.10 -22.70
N VAL A 421 2.48 18.82 -22.09
CA VAL A 421 1.41 17.95 -22.63
C VAL A 421 0.75 18.53 -23.89
N ASP A 422 0.80 19.85 -24.07
CA ASP A 422 0.09 20.57 -25.15
C ASP A 422 0.84 20.62 -26.49
N ARG A 423 2.01 19.97 -26.60
CA ARG A 423 2.81 19.99 -27.84
C ARG A 423 2.29 19.04 -28.92
N TYR A 424 1.55 17.99 -28.54
CA TYR A 424 1.14 16.92 -29.46
C TYR A 424 -0.38 16.81 -29.55
N SER A 425 -0.90 16.68 -30.77
CA SER A 425 -2.33 16.51 -30.99
C SER A 425 -2.82 15.18 -30.42
N CYS A 426 -4.06 15.19 -29.94
CA CYS A 426 -4.78 14.00 -29.45
C CYS A 426 -6.21 13.98 -30.00
N ASP A 427 -6.38 14.49 -31.21
CA ASP A 427 -7.67 14.70 -31.86
C ASP A 427 -8.44 13.39 -31.98
N SER A 428 -7.76 12.30 -32.35
CA SER A 428 -8.38 10.97 -32.47
C SER A 428 -8.94 10.48 -31.14
N SER A 429 -8.26 10.79 -30.03
CA SER A 429 -8.70 10.44 -28.68
C SER A 429 -9.90 11.26 -28.23
N ASN A 430 -10.01 12.51 -28.70
CA ASN A 430 -11.03 13.47 -28.31
C ASN A 430 -12.30 13.42 -29.17
N LEU A 431 -12.28 12.67 -30.29
CA LEU A 431 -13.46 12.41 -31.11
C LEU A 431 -14.61 11.84 -30.25
N PRO A 432 -15.85 12.36 -30.37
CA PRO A 432 -16.97 11.94 -29.54
C PRO A 432 -17.17 10.42 -29.47
N ASP A 433 -17.05 9.73 -30.61
CA ASP A 433 -17.22 8.27 -30.71
C ASP A 433 -16.10 7.47 -29.99
N ASN A 434 -14.91 8.07 -29.84
CA ASN A 434 -13.75 7.44 -29.19
C ASN A 434 -13.64 7.74 -27.71
N ARG A 435 -14.30 8.79 -27.19
CA ARG A 435 -14.26 9.14 -25.76
C ARG A 435 -14.69 7.99 -24.86
N SER A 436 -15.71 7.22 -25.27
CA SER A 436 -16.20 6.03 -24.56
C SER A 436 -15.19 4.87 -24.52
N LYS A 437 -14.14 4.91 -25.36
CA LYS A 437 -13.05 3.92 -25.39
C LYS A 437 -11.90 4.28 -24.46
N ASN A 438 -11.91 5.48 -23.87
CA ASN A 438 -10.89 5.95 -22.92
C ASN A 438 -11.33 5.66 -21.49
N ARG A 439 -10.51 4.94 -20.71
CA ARG A 439 -10.79 4.64 -19.30
C ARG A 439 -10.77 5.91 -18.43
N TYR A 440 -9.91 6.87 -18.80
CA TYR A 440 -9.79 8.15 -18.12
C TYR A 440 -9.75 9.27 -19.16
N ILE A 441 -10.54 10.33 -18.93
CA ILE A 441 -10.66 11.45 -19.88
C ILE A 441 -9.34 12.20 -20.07
N ASN A 442 -8.52 12.27 -19.03
CA ASN A 442 -7.23 12.97 -19.02
C ASN A 442 -6.07 12.08 -19.50
N ILE A 443 -6.32 10.83 -19.87
CA ILE A 443 -5.30 9.90 -20.38
C ILE A 443 -5.62 9.59 -21.83
N VAL A 444 -4.95 10.30 -22.74
CA VAL A 444 -5.20 10.26 -24.18
C VAL A 444 -4.03 9.62 -24.91
N ALA A 445 -4.30 9.11 -26.11
CA ALA A 445 -3.25 8.69 -27.03
C ALA A 445 -2.89 9.84 -27.98
N TYR A 446 -1.62 10.24 -28.02
CA TYR A 446 -1.11 11.21 -29.00
C TYR A 446 -1.22 10.67 -30.43
N ASP A 447 -1.65 11.50 -31.39
CA ASP A 447 -1.99 11.02 -32.73
C ASP A 447 -0.78 10.51 -33.52
N HIS A 448 0.38 11.14 -33.35
CA HIS A 448 1.59 10.81 -34.13
C HIS A 448 2.19 9.44 -33.76
N SER A 449 1.90 8.94 -32.57
CA SER A 449 2.45 7.68 -32.03
C SER A 449 1.36 6.64 -31.69
N ARG A 450 0.07 6.96 -31.88
CA ARG A 450 -1.02 6.03 -31.54
C ARG A 450 -0.96 4.76 -32.38
N VAL A 451 -1.43 3.67 -31.81
CA VAL A 451 -1.66 2.45 -32.58
C VAL A 451 -2.93 2.61 -33.42
N ILE A 452 -2.82 2.37 -34.72
CA ILE A 452 -3.92 2.50 -35.68
C ILE A 452 -4.39 1.09 -36.09
N LEU A 453 -5.64 0.76 -35.76
CA LEU A 453 -6.25 -0.53 -36.12
C LEU A 453 -6.79 -0.49 -37.56
N LYS A 454 -6.74 -1.62 -38.27
CA LYS A 454 -7.28 -1.70 -39.64
C LYS A 454 -8.78 -1.47 -39.65
N THR A 455 -9.27 -0.63 -40.55
CA THR A 455 -10.70 -0.31 -40.64
C THR A 455 -11.54 -1.54 -41.03
N GLU A 456 -12.60 -1.86 -40.29
CA GLU A 456 -13.52 -2.95 -40.66
C GLU A 456 -14.63 -2.43 -41.59
N LEU A 457 -14.79 -3.00 -42.79
CA LEU A 457 -15.89 -2.66 -43.69
C LEU A 457 -17.25 -2.93 -43.00
N GLY A 458 -18.10 -1.91 -42.96
CA GLY A 458 -19.48 -2.00 -42.45
C GLY A 458 -19.69 -1.57 -40.99
N ARG A 459 -18.63 -1.22 -40.24
CA ARG A 459 -18.75 -0.50 -38.96
C ARG A 459 -18.68 1.02 -39.18
N LEU A 460 -19.32 1.79 -38.29
CA LEU A 460 -19.30 3.27 -38.26
C LEU A 460 -17.85 3.81 -38.35
N ARG A 461 -17.72 5.03 -38.88
CA ARG A 461 -16.52 5.69 -39.44
C ARG A 461 -15.23 5.79 -38.57
N GLN A 462 -15.10 5.12 -37.42
CA GLN A 462 -13.94 5.25 -36.51
C GLN A 462 -13.55 3.92 -35.81
N SER A 463 -13.36 2.84 -36.58
CA SER A 463 -12.91 1.54 -36.06
C SER A 463 -11.39 1.41 -35.93
N ASP A 464 -10.63 2.47 -36.18
CA ASP A 464 -9.16 2.46 -36.17
C ASP A 464 -8.55 2.87 -34.82
N TYR A 465 -9.37 3.40 -33.90
CA TYR A 465 -8.91 3.92 -32.63
C TYR A 465 -8.90 2.88 -31.50
N ILE A 466 -7.79 2.87 -30.77
CA ILE A 466 -7.60 2.29 -29.44
C ILE A 466 -6.70 3.23 -28.64
N ASN A 467 -6.93 3.37 -27.33
CA ASN A 467 -6.07 4.19 -26.46
C ASN A 467 -4.76 3.45 -26.18
N ALA A 468 -3.84 3.54 -27.13
CA ALA A 468 -2.53 2.90 -27.09
C ALA A 468 -1.54 3.71 -27.93
N ASN A 469 -0.29 3.80 -27.47
CA ASN A 469 0.80 4.42 -28.22
C ASN A 469 1.96 3.44 -28.35
N TYR A 470 2.62 3.48 -29.51
CA TYR A 470 3.95 2.90 -29.61
C TYR A 470 4.91 3.68 -28.72
N VAL A 471 5.79 2.96 -28.04
CA VAL A 471 6.85 3.53 -27.22
C VAL A 471 8.15 2.85 -27.59
N ASP A 472 9.20 3.64 -27.75
CA ASP A 472 10.53 3.12 -28.07
C ASP A 472 11.15 2.41 -26.87
N GLY A 473 11.99 1.43 -27.17
CA GLY A 473 12.98 0.88 -26.25
C GLY A 473 14.37 1.38 -26.62
N TYR A 474 15.36 0.99 -25.82
CA TYR A 474 16.74 1.31 -26.12
C TYR A 474 17.15 0.77 -27.50
N LYS A 475 17.54 1.68 -28.42
CA LYS A 475 17.87 1.39 -29.83
C LYS A 475 16.84 0.54 -30.59
N LYS A 476 15.59 0.49 -30.12
CA LYS A 476 14.52 -0.30 -30.73
C LYS A 476 13.27 0.55 -30.85
N SER A 477 13.04 1.11 -32.03
CA SER A 477 11.83 1.89 -32.26
C SER A 477 10.59 1.01 -32.15
N LYS A 478 9.52 1.54 -31.55
CA LYS A 478 8.24 0.83 -31.32
C LYS A 478 8.44 -0.52 -30.66
N ALA A 479 9.36 -0.62 -29.69
CA ALA A 479 9.60 -1.84 -28.93
C ALA A 479 8.38 -2.26 -28.10
N TYR A 480 7.58 -1.28 -27.66
CA TYR A 480 6.43 -1.48 -26.80
C TYR A 480 5.18 -0.82 -27.37
N ILE A 481 4.03 -1.31 -26.91
CA ILE A 481 2.75 -0.60 -26.96
C ILE A 481 2.32 -0.33 -25.52
N ALA A 482 2.31 0.94 -25.12
CA ALA A 482 1.76 1.36 -23.84
C ALA A 482 0.26 1.66 -24.01
N THR A 483 -0.60 0.93 -23.29
CA THR A 483 -2.06 1.03 -23.42
C THR A 483 -2.77 0.98 -22.07
N GLN A 484 -4.00 1.48 -22.01
CA GLN A 484 -4.85 1.37 -20.82
C GLN A 484 -5.27 -0.08 -20.54
N GLY A 485 -5.70 -0.35 -19.32
CA GLY A 485 -6.44 -1.56 -18.99
C GLY A 485 -7.72 -1.63 -19.84
N PRO A 486 -7.94 -2.66 -20.67
CA PRO A 486 -9.07 -2.72 -21.59
C PRO A 486 -10.42 -2.58 -20.88
N LEU A 487 -11.37 -1.89 -21.50
CA LEU A 487 -12.76 -1.81 -21.05
C LEU A 487 -13.60 -2.89 -21.76
N PRO A 488 -14.74 -3.32 -21.21
CA PRO A 488 -15.58 -4.34 -21.84
C PRO A 488 -15.89 -4.06 -23.32
N GLN A 489 -16.22 -2.82 -23.65
CA GLN A 489 -16.50 -2.38 -25.02
C GLN A 489 -15.26 -2.35 -25.94
N THR A 490 -14.05 -2.32 -25.37
CA THR A 490 -12.78 -2.29 -26.12
C THR A 490 -12.05 -3.64 -26.13
N PHE A 491 -12.59 -4.71 -25.54
CA PHE A 491 -11.95 -6.04 -25.61
C PHE A 491 -11.72 -6.52 -27.05
N PRO A 492 -12.69 -6.37 -27.99
CA PRO A 492 -12.46 -6.74 -29.38
C PRO A 492 -11.34 -5.92 -30.03
N ASP A 493 -11.23 -4.63 -29.69
CA ASP A 493 -10.19 -3.75 -30.22
C ASP A 493 -8.81 -4.11 -29.67
N PHE A 494 -8.73 -4.44 -28.37
CA PHE A 494 -7.49 -4.86 -27.73
C PHE A 494 -6.95 -6.17 -28.34
N TRP A 495 -7.76 -7.21 -28.45
CA TRP A 495 -7.30 -8.47 -29.05
C TRP A 495 -7.02 -8.36 -30.55
N ARG A 496 -7.75 -7.49 -31.26
CA ARG A 496 -7.44 -7.14 -32.64
C ARG A 496 -6.09 -6.43 -32.75
N MET A 497 -5.78 -5.50 -31.83
CA MET A 497 -4.47 -4.86 -31.73
C MET A 497 -3.37 -5.91 -31.55
N VAL A 498 -3.49 -6.79 -30.55
CA VAL A 498 -2.51 -7.87 -30.28
C VAL A 498 -2.27 -8.72 -31.54
N TRP A 499 -3.34 -9.07 -32.26
CA TRP A 499 -3.23 -9.81 -33.52
C TRP A 499 -2.57 -9.00 -34.64
N GLU A 500 -3.02 -7.78 -34.91
CA GLU A 500 -2.54 -6.95 -36.02
C GLU A 500 -1.09 -6.54 -35.85
N GLN A 501 -0.67 -6.33 -34.60
CA GLN A 501 0.70 -5.92 -34.25
C GLN A 501 1.67 -7.09 -34.12
N ASN A 502 1.22 -8.34 -34.32
CA ASN A 502 2.04 -9.54 -34.12
C ASN A 502 2.66 -9.62 -32.71
N THR A 503 1.93 -9.14 -31.71
CA THR A 503 2.36 -9.19 -30.31
C THR A 503 2.30 -10.62 -29.80
N ASN A 504 3.38 -11.09 -29.17
CA ASN A 504 3.45 -12.38 -28.50
C ASN A 504 3.50 -12.27 -26.97
N VAL A 505 3.82 -11.10 -26.41
CA VAL A 505 3.89 -10.85 -24.96
C VAL A 505 2.97 -9.70 -24.56
N ILE A 506 2.13 -9.94 -23.56
CA ILE A 506 1.34 -8.94 -22.86
C ILE A 506 1.82 -8.86 -21.42
N VAL A 507 2.12 -7.65 -20.95
CA VAL A 507 2.56 -7.34 -19.60
C VAL A 507 1.45 -6.53 -18.92
N MET A 508 0.83 -7.13 -17.90
CA MET A 508 -0.23 -6.54 -17.07
C MET A 508 0.33 -6.25 -15.68
N ILE A 509 0.36 -4.98 -15.26
CA ILE A 509 0.98 -4.55 -14.00
C ILE A 509 -0.05 -3.92 -13.06
N THR A 510 -1.23 -4.55 -12.95
CA THR A 510 -2.30 -4.13 -12.05
C THR A 510 -3.21 -5.30 -11.77
N ASN A 511 -3.76 -5.38 -10.56
CA ASN A 511 -4.85 -6.31 -10.28
C ASN A 511 -6.15 -5.79 -10.91
N LEU A 512 -7.15 -6.66 -11.09
CA LEU A 512 -8.47 -6.23 -11.58
C LEU A 512 -9.14 -5.23 -10.63
N MET A 513 -8.99 -5.47 -9.33
CA MET A 513 -9.45 -4.59 -8.26
C MET A 513 -8.33 -4.34 -7.24
N GLU A 514 -8.23 -3.10 -6.77
CA GLU A 514 -7.29 -2.66 -5.74
C GLU A 514 -8.06 -1.76 -4.75
N LYS A 515 -8.04 -2.10 -3.44
CA LYS A 515 -8.83 -1.44 -2.37
C LYS A 515 -10.30 -1.17 -2.74
N GLY A 516 -10.96 -2.16 -3.34
CA GLY A 516 -12.36 -2.07 -3.75
C GLY A 516 -12.61 -1.22 -5.02
N ARG A 517 -11.58 -0.68 -5.66
CA ARG A 517 -11.68 0.06 -6.92
C ARG A 517 -11.29 -0.80 -8.10
N ARG A 518 -12.11 -0.78 -9.14
CA ARG A 518 -11.85 -1.44 -10.42
C ARG A 518 -10.74 -0.70 -11.18
N LYS A 519 -9.63 -1.39 -11.45
CA LYS A 519 -8.46 -0.85 -12.17
C LYS A 519 -8.37 -1.38 -13.59
N CYS A 520 -8.75 -2.63 -13.80
CA CYS A 520 -8.80 -3.26 -15.10
C CYS A 520 -9.97 -4.24 -15.14
N ASP A 521 -10.56 -4.43 -16.30
CA ASP A 521 -11.58 -5.46 -16.51
C ASP A 521 -10.91 -6.73 -17.04
N GLN A 522 -11.47 -7.89 -16.70
CA GLN A 522 -10.94 -9.16 -17.17
C GLN A 522 -11.25 -9.33 -18.65
N TYR A 523 -10.22 -9.17 -19.49
CA TYR A 523 -10.34 -9.25 -20.95
C TYR A 523 -9.93 -10.63 -21.50
N TRP A 524 -9.79 -11.63 -20.63
CA TRP A 524 -9.41 -12.98 -21.00
C TRP A 524 -10.38 -14.01 -20.40
N PRO A 525 -10.53 -15.20 -21.01
CA PRO A 525 -11.40 -16.24 -20.48
C PRO A 525 -10.87 -16.82 -19.16
N SER A 526 -11.74 -17.04 -18.18
CA SER A 526 -11.37 -17.72 -16.92
C SER A 526 -10.97 -19.18 -17.17
N ASP A 527 -11.64 -19.86 -18.10
CA ASP A 527 -11.37 -21.20 -18.57
C ASP A 527 -11.72 -21.36 -20.06
N GLY A 528 -11.23 -22.41 -20.72
CA GLY A 528 -11.59 -22.72 -22.10
C GLY A 528 -11.23 -21.62 -23.10
N ALA A 529 -12.20 -21.13 -23.87
CA ALA A 529 -11.99 -20.14 -24.92
C ALA A 529 -13.17 -19.16 -25.04
N GLU A 530 -12.86 -17.90 -25.27
CA GLU A 530 -13.82 -16.82 -25.54
C GLU A 530 -13.51 -16.13 -26.86
N THR A 531 -14.51 -15.51 -27.48
CA THR A 531 -14.36 -14.80 -28.76
C THR A 531 -14.60 -13.31 -28.57
N TYR A 532 -13.57 -12.52 -28.88
CA TYR A 532 -13.62 -11.05 -28.83
C TYR A 532 -13.58 -10.50 -30.25
N GLY A 533 -14.74 -10.09 -30.77
CA GLY A 533 -14.88 -9.73 -32.17
C GLY A 533 -14.60 -10.92 -33.09
N ASN A 534 -13.49 -10.88 -33.83
CA ASN A 534 -13.07 -11.96 -34.75
C ASN A 534 -11.92 -12.82 -34.20
N ILE A 535 -11.42 -12.50 -33.02
CA ILE A 535 -10.29 -13.19 -32.40
C ILE A 535 -10.85 -14.14 -31.35
N ASN A 536 -10.63 -15.44 -31.55
CA ASN A 536 -10.85 -16.44 -30.53
C ASN A 536 -9.59 -16.56 -29.67
N VAL A 537 -9.75 -16.43 -28.36
CA VAL A 537 -8.68 -16.48 -27.37
C VAL A 537 -8.94 -17.68 -26.48
N LYS A 538 -8.06 -18.67 -26.53
CA LYS A 538 -8.14 -19.90 -25.75
C LYS A 538 -7.09 -19.89 -24.65
N LEU A 539 -7.49 -20.04 -23.40
CA LEU A 539 -6.57 -20.27 -22.29
C LEU A 539 -6.00 -21.70 -22.39
N ILE A 540 -4.68 -21.80 -22.48
CA ILE A 540 -3.96 -23.07 -22.53
C ILE A 540 -3.52 -23.49 -21.13
N THR A 541 -2.89 -22.56 -20.40
CA THR A 541 -2.45 -22.82 -19.03
C THR A 541 -2.30 -21.53 -18.24
N THR A 542 -2.44 -21.65 -16.93
CA THR A 542 -2.17 -20.60 -15.96
C THR A 542 -1.08 -21.09 -15.01
N VAL A 543 -0.03 -20.31 -14.88
CA VAL A 543 1.20 -20.66 -14.17
C VAL A 543 1.41 -19.61 -13.07
N PRO A 544 0.94 -19.86 -11.83
CA PRO A 544 1.07 -18.92 -10.73
C PRO A 544 2.52 -18.88 -10.20
N ARG A 545 2.97 -17.68 -9.81
CA ARG A 545 4.21 -17.40 -9.09
C ARG A 545 3.91 -16.47 -7.94
N ALA A 546 4.84 -16.34 -7.00
CA ALA A 546 4.67 -15.49 -5.82
C ALA A 546 4.22 -14.05 -6.15
N HIS A 547 4.85 -13.43 -7.17
CA HIS A 547 4.63 -12.02 -7.51
C HIS A 547 3.87 -11.77 -8.81
N TYR A 548 3.71 -12.80 -9.63
CA TYR A 548 3.08 -12.67 -10.93
C TYR A 548 2.41 -13.98 -11.36
N THR A 549 1.55 -13.91 -12.35
CA THR A 549 0.92 -15.09 -12.97
C THR A 549 1.18 -15.03 -14.46
N VAL A 550 1.65 -16.13 -15.04
CA VAL A 550 1.78 -16.26 -16.50
C VAL A 550 0.58 -17.04 -17.01
N ARG A 551 -0.16 -16.45 -17.95
CA ARG A 551 -1.19 -17.16 -18.73
C ARG A 551 -0.69 -17.35 -20.15
N VAL A 552 -0.91 -18.54 -20.70
CA VAL A 552 -0.58 -18.84 -22.08
C VAL A 552 -1.87 -18.95 -22.87
N PHE A 553 -2.00 -18.14 -23.91
CA PHE A 553 -3.17 -18.11 -24.79
C PHE A 553 -2.83 -18.62 -26.18
N SER A 554 -3.75 -19.35 -26.80
CA SER A 554 -3.77 -19.56 -28.26
C SER A 554 -4.77 -18.58 -28.87
N LEU A 555 -4.31 -17.76 -29.81
CA LEU A 555 -5.11 -16.81 -30.57
C LEU A 555 -5.39 -17.37 -31.95
N ARG A 556 -6.65 -17.32 -32.37
CA ARG A 556 -7.07 -17.66 -33.72
C ARG A 556 -7.95 -16.58 -34.32
N ASN A 557 -7.56 -16.05 -35.47
CA ASN A 557 -8.40 -15.13 -36.23
C ASN A 557 -9.40 -15.91 -37.09
N MET A 558 -10.68 -15.78 -36.76
CA MET A 558 -11.76 -16.55 -37.39
C MET A 558 -12.06 -16.14 -38.84
N LYS A 559 -11.59 -14.97 -39.30
CA LYS A 559 -11.71 -14.52 -40.70
C LYS A 559 -10.68 -15.17 -41.63
N VAL A 560 -9.59 -15.74 -41.10
CA VAL A 560 -8.53 -16.36 -41.94
C VAL A 560 -8.90 -17.81 -42.28
N LYS A 561 -9.18 -18.08 -43.56
CA LYS A 561 -9.58 -19.43 -44.03
C LYS A 561 -8.41 -20.42 -43.96
N LYS A 562 -8.65 -21.62 -43.40
CA LYS A 562 -7.68 -22.74 -43.28
C LYS A 562 -6.96 -23.11 -44.60
N ARG A 563 -7.59 -22.88 -45.77
CA ARG A 563 -7.05 -23.26 -47.09
C ARG A 563 -5.92 -22.37 -47.63
N HIS A 564 -5.68 -21.19 -47.06
CA HIS A 564 -4.54 -20.32 -47.44
C HIS A 564 -3.32 -20.48 -46.51
N SER A 565 -3.34 -21.45 -45.59
CA SER A 565 -2.31 -21.63 -44.56
C SER A 565 -1.14 -22.52 -44.97
N MET A 566 -0.93 -22.83 -46.25
CA MET A 566 0.25 -23.60 -46.68
C MET A 566 1.58 -22.86 -46.43
N LYS A 567 1.55 -21.58 -46.02
CA LYS A 567 2.71 -20.81 -45.52
C LYS A 567 2.40 -19.90 -44.31
N GLY A 568 1.21 -20.00 -43.68
CA GLY A 568 0.76 -19.04 -42.66
C GLY A 568 0.35 -19.71 -41.35
N VAL A 569 0.90 -19.22 -40.23
CA VAL A 569 0.60 -19.66 -38.87
C VAL A 569 -0.90 -19.51 -38.57
N VAL A 570 -1.60 -20.64 -38.36
CA VAL A 570 -3.06 -20.70 -38.17
C VAL A 570 -3.49 -20.21 -36.78
N GLU A 571 -2.62 -20.37 -35.79
CA GLU A 571 -2.83 -20.00 -34.39
C GLU A 571 -1.54 -19.40 -33.82
N ARG A 572 -1.65 -18.34 -33.01
CA ARG A 572 -0.50 -17.67 -32.40
C ARG A 572 -0.52 -17.86 -30.89
N THR A 573 0.63 -18.16 -30.31
CA THR A 573 0.79 -18.21 -28.87
C THR A 573 1.04 -16.80 -28.33
N VAL A 574 0.29 -16.40 -27.30
CA VAL A 574 0.50 -15.15 -26.57
C VAL A 574 0.73 -15.45 -25.10
N TYR A 575 1.81 -14.93 -24.56
CA TYR A 575 2.17 -15.02 -23.15
C TYR A 575 1.70 -13.76 -22.43
N HIS A 576 0.92 -13.93 -21.39
CA HIS A 576 0.37 -12.85 -20.59
C HIS A 576 0.97 -12.89 -19.18
N TYR A 577 1.93 -12.00 -18.94
CA TYR A 577 2.63 -11.80 -17.68
C TYR A 577 1.86 -10.79 -16.82
N HIS A 578 1.22 -11.26 -15.75
CA HIS A 578 0.43 -10.44 -14.85
C HIS A 578 1.15 -10.27 -13.52
N TYR A 579 1.74 -9.11 -13.24
CA TYR A 579 2.32 -8.79 -11.93
C TYR A 579 1.21 -8.46 -10.92
N THR A 580 1.13 -9.21 -9.82
CA THR A 580 -0.02 -9.21 -8.89
C THR A 580 0.28 -8.54 -7.55
N GLN A 581 1.54 -8.21 -7.25
CA GLN A 581 1.96 -7.69 -5.94
C GLN A 581 2.34 -6.21 -5.96
N TRP A 582 1.95 -5.46 -7.00
CA TRP A 582 2.16 -4.01 -7.01
C TRP A 582 1.12 -3.34 -6.10
N PRO A 583 1.52 -2.54 -5.09
CA PRO A 583 0.58 -1.91 -4.17
C PRO A 583 -0.31 -0.87 -4.86
N ASP A 584 -1.52 -0.65 -4.34
CA ASP A 584 -2.48 0.32 -4.89
C ASP A 584 -1.92 1.76 -4.89
N HIS A 585 -1.11 2.10 -3.88
CA HIS A 585 -0.38 3.36 -3.78
C HIS A 585 1.11 3.08 -3.64
N GLY A 586 1.93 3.96 -4.24
CA GLY A 586 3.38 3.85 -4.18
C GLY A 586 3.96 2.82 -5.16
N VAL A 587 5.07 2.23 -4.75
CA VAL A 587 5.87 1.25 -5.50
C VAL A 587 6.05 -0.01 -4.67
N PRO A 588 6.39 -1.16 -5.27
CA PRO A 588 6.68 -2.38 -4.52
C PRO A 588 7.81 -2.13 -3.51
N ASP A 589 7.68 -2.73 -2.32
CA ASP A 589 8.68 -2.59 -1.25
C ASP A 589 10.04 -3.19 -1.63
N TYR A 590 10.07 -4.08 -2.64
CA TYR A 590 11.27 -4.78 -3.10
C TYR A 590 11.46 -4.64 -4.60
N THR A 591 12.69 -4.39 -5.02
CA THR A 591 13.06 -4.22 -6.44
C THR A 591 13.22 -5.56 -7.17
N LEU A 592 13.82 -6.57 -6.53
CA LEU A 592 14.12 -7.88 -7.15
C LEU A 592 12.94 -8.57 -7.82
N PRO A 593 11.74 -8.66 -7.19
CA PRO A 593 10.59 -9.25 -7.85
C PRO A 593 10.19 -8.53 -9.13
N VAL A 594 10.34 -7.20 -9.19
CA VAL A 594 10.07 -6.41 -10.39
C VAL A 594 11.18 -6.61 -11.41
N LEU A 595 12.45 -6.58 -11.00
CA LEU A 595 13.59 -6.82 -11.87
C LEU A 595 13.46 -8.19 -12.58
N SER A 596 13.24 -9.25 -11.79
CA SER A 596 13.04 -10.60 -12.30
C SER A 596 11.84 -10.69 -13.23
N PHE A 597 10.72 -10.04 -12.87
CA PHE A 597 9.54 -9.99 -13.73
C PHE A 597 9.86 -9.33 -15.08
N VAL A 598 10.49 -8.15 -15.08
CA VAL A 598 10.88 -7.41 -16.28
C VAL A 598 11.79 -8.25 -17.17
N GLN A 599 12.87 -8.81 -16.61
CA GLN A 599 13.81 -9.65 -17.35
C GLN A 599 13.10 -10.87 -17.97
N LYS A 600 12.22 -11.54 -17.22
CA LYS A 600 11.50 -12.73 -17.70
C LYS A 600 10.47 -12.43 -18.79
N SER A 601 9.69 -11.36 -18.63
CA SER A 601 8.71 -10.99 -19.65
C SER A 601 9.36 -10.41 -20.90
N ALA A 602 10.44 -9.64 -20.76
CA ALA A 602 11.20 -9.11 -21.90
C ALA A 602 11.90 -10.24 -22.69
N ALA A 603 12.56 -11.17 -22.00
CA ALA A 603 13.24 -12.31 -22.63
C ALA A 603 12.28 -13.25 -23.38
N GLN A 604 10.99 -13.28 -23.01
CA GLN A 604 9.97 -14.06 -23.73
C GLN A 604 9.64 -13.48 -25.11
N SER A 605 9.95 -12.20 -25.35
CA SER A 605 9.73 -11.52 -26.63
C SER A 605 10.89 -11.76 -27.59
N GLY A 606 10.71 -12.66 -28.55
CA GLY A 606 11.71 -12.88 -29.62
C GLY A 606 11.84 -11.71 -30.60
N SER A 607 12.97 -11.62 -31.31
CA SER A 607 13.29 -10.54 -32.28
C SER A 607 12.35 -10.50 -33.49
N GLU A 608 11.73 -11.61 -33.87
CA GLU A 608 10.78 -11.71 -34.98
C GLU A 608 9.34 -11.30 -34.59
N ASN A 609 9.09 -11.04 -33.31
CA ASN A 609 7.77 -10.67 -32.82
C ASN A 609 7.56 -9.16 -32.84
N GLY A 610 6.28 -8.77 -32.84
CA GLY A 610 5.88 -7.37 -32.72
C GLY A 610 6.16 -6.78 -31.33
N PRO A 611 5.71 -5.54 -31.09
CA PRO A 611 5.90 -4.85 -29.81
C PRO A 611 5.29 -5.63 -28.64
N ILE A 612 5.97 -5.56 -27.48
CA ILE A 612 5.42 -6.01 -26.20
C ILE A 612 4.28 -5.06 -25.81
N VAL A 613 3.09 -5.59 -25.57
CA VAL A 613 1.97 -4.77 -25.06
C VAL A 613 2.12 -4.66 -23.55
N VAL A 614 2.25 -3.44 -23.03
CA VAL A 614 2.40 -3.18 -21.59
C VAL A 614 1.22 -2.31 -21.13
N HIS A 615 0.50 -2.76 -20.11
CA HIS A 615 -0.62 -2.02 -19.56
C HIS A 615 -0.71 -2.13 -18.03
N CYS A 616 -1.37 -1.14 -17.43
CA CYS A 616 -1.81 -1.17 -16.05
C CYS A 616 -3.30 -0.76 -16.02
N SER A 617 -3.68 0.25 -15.24
CA SER A 617 -5.00 0.88 -15.32
C SER A 617 -5.03 1.94 -16.43
N ALA A 618 -4.29 3.05 -16.26
CA ALA A 618 -4.21 4.13 -17.25
C ALA A 618 -3.21 3.85 -18.39
N GLY A 619 -2.25 2.94 -18.17
CA GLY A 619 -1.20 2.65 -19.13
C GLY A 619 -0.09 3.69 -19.18
N VAL A 620 0.20 4.36 -18.05
CA VAL A 620 1.19 5.46 -17.99
C VAL A 620 2.18 5.31 -16.84
N GLY A 621 1.72 5.16 -15.58
CA GLY A 621 2.61 5.08 -14.40
C GLY A 621 3.46 3.81 -14.36
N ARG A 622 2.91 2.71 -13.82
CA ARG A 622 3.57 1.39 -13.74
C ARG A 622 4.05 0.88 -15.11
N THR A 623 3.32 1.21 -16.18
CA THR A 623 3.68 0.91 -17.56
C THR A 623 4.96 1.61 -17.99
N GLY A 624 5.10 2.91 -17.70
CA GLY A 624 6.34 3.64 -17.97
C GLY A 624 7.50 3.13 -17.12
N THR A 625 7.25 2.79 -15.85
CA THR A 625 8.26 2.18 -14.97
C THR A 625 8.85 0.91 -15.57
N TYR A 626 8.01 -0.01 -16.05
CA TYR A 626 8.46 -1.24 -16.72
C TYR A 626 9.32 -0.94 -17.95
N ILE A 627 8.83 -0.06 -18.83
CA ILE A 627 9.52 0.27 -20.10
C ILE A 627 10.89 0.90 -19.83
N LEU A 628 10.97 1.78 -18.83
CA LEU A 628 12.22 2.44 -18.47
C LEU A 628 13.24 1.44 -17.90
N ILE A 629 12.82 0.54 -17.00
CA ILE A 629 13.71 -0.49 -16.43
C ILE A 629 14.28 -1.37 -17.54
N ASP A 630 13.42 -1.92 -18.41
CA ASP A 630 13.85 -2.81 -19.51
C ASP A 630 14.82 -2.11 -20.46
N SER A 631 14.51 -0.86 -20.83
CA SER A 631 15.34 -0.06 -21.75
C SER A 631 16.68 0.32 -21.13
N MET A 632 16.72 0.70 -19.85
CA MET A 632 17.97 1.04 -19.17
C MET A 632 18.84 -0.19 -18.93
N ILE A 633 18.26 -1.37 -18.65
CA ILE A 633 19.02 -2.63 -18.60
C ILE A 633 19.69 -2.90 -19.95
N ALA A 634 18.97 -2.73 -21.07
CA ALA A 634 19.55 -2.88 -22.40
C ALA A 634 20.67 -1.87 -22.68
N GLN A 635 20.52 -0.61 -22.23
CA GLN A 635 21.57 0.41 -22.35
C GLN A 635 22.82 0.05 -21.53
N ILE A 636 22.64 -0.42 -20.29
CA ILE A 636 23.73 -0.88 -19.44
C ILE A 636 24.48 -2.02 -20.13
N GLN A 637 23.77 -3.02 -20.65
CA GLN A 637 24.36 -4.17 -21.31
C GLN A 637 25.21 -3.79 -22.53
N GLU A 638 24.79 -2.78 -23.30
CA GLU A 638 25.47 -2.40 -24.54
C GLU A 638 26.55 -1.32 -24.36
N GLN A 639 26.27 -0.27 -23.59
CA GLN A 639 27.12 0.93 -23.52
C GLN A 639 27.80 1.13 -22.17
N GLN A 640 27.45 0.34 -21.14
CA GLN A 640 27.92 0.54 -19.76
C GLN A 640 27.60 1.96 -19.24
N THR A 641 26.49 2.54 -19.69
CA THR A 641 25.98 3.83 -19.21
C THR A 641 24.47 3.77 -18.94
N VAL A 642 23.95 4.79 -18.26
CA VAL A 642 22.52 4.94 -17.93
C VAL A 642 22.08 6.39 -18.19
N ASN A 643 20.90 6.58 -18.81
CA ASN A 643 20.30 7.90 -19.00
C ASN A 643 18.78 7.89 -18.76
N ILE A 644 18.40 7.73 -17.51
CA ILE A 644 16.99 7.69 -17.06
C ILE A 644 16.24 8.99 -17.37
N PRO A 645 16.72 10.20 -17.00
CA PRO A 645 15.98 11.43 -17.24
C PRO A 645 15.79 11.72 -18.74
N GLY A 646 16.85 11.58 -19.53
CA GLY A 646 16.80 11.78 -20.98
C GLY A 646 15.88 10.78 -21.68
N PHE A 647 15.94 9.50 -21.31
CA PHE A 647 15.06 8.48 -21.88
C PHE A 647 13.59 8.66 -21.43
N THR A 648 13.36 9.13 -20.19
CA THR A 648 12.01 9.48 -19.70
C THR A 648 11.41 10.62 -20.52
N GLN A 649 12.18 11.68 -20.78
CA GLN A 649 11.75 12.78 -21.65
C GLN A 649 11.44 12.28 -23.06
N HIS A 650 12.28 11.39 -23.62
CA HIS A 650 12.07 10.80 -24.94
C HIS A 650 10.73 10.07 -25.03
N ILE A 651 10.46 9.11 -24.14
CA ILE A 651 9.23 8.31 -24.20
C ILE A 651 7.98 9.13 -23.86
N ARG A 652 8.09 10.18 -23.04
CA ARG A 652 6.97 11.10 -22.74
C ARG A 652 6.53 11.93 -23.95
N ARG A 653 7.36 12.05 -24.99
CA ARG A 653 6.94 12.60 -26.30
C ARG A 653 5.95 11.67 -27.01
N GLN A 654 5.99 10.37 -26.72
CA GLN A 654 5.22 9.34 -27.40
C GLN A 654 3.91 9.00 -26.67
N ARG A 655 3.87 9.09 -25.34
CA ARG A 655 2.64 8.94 -24.54
C ARG A 655 2.69 9.83 -23.30
N ASN A 656 1.56 10.43 -22.96
CA ASN A 656 1.47 11.33 -21.81
C ASN A 656 1.73 10.59 -20.48
N PHE A 657 2.35 11.28 -19.53
CA PHE A 657 2.53 10.85 -18.13
C PHE A 657 3.24 9.50 -17.90
N LEU A 658 4.02 8.99 -18.87
CA LEU A 658 4.84 7.80 -18.64
C LEU A 658 5.78 8.04 -17.45
N VAL A 659 5.79 7.10 -16.49
CA VAL A 659 6.34 7.28 -15.14
C VAL A 659 5.64 8.46 -14.45
N GLN A 660 4.56 8.16 -13.73
CA GLN A 660 3.58 9.17 -13.32
C GLN A 660 3.94 9.86 -12.01
N THR A 661 4.66 9.19 -11.11
CA THR A 661 4.98 9.70 -9.78
C THR A 661 6.48 9.69 -9.54
N GLU A 662 6.95 10.58 -8.66
CA GLU A 662 8.34 10.61 -8.21
C GLU A 662 8.74 9.28 -7.58
N ASP A 663 7.84 8.65 -6.81
CA ASP A 663 8.11 7.33 -6.26
C ASP A 663 8.42 6.28 -7.33
N GLN A 664 7.74 6.32 -8.48
CA GLN A 664 8.04 5.42 -9.58
C GLN A 664 9.39 5.74 -10.22
N TYR A 665 9.75 7.01 -10.29
CA TYR A 665 11.00 7.48 -10.86
C TYR A 665 12.21 7.02 -10.03
N ILE A 666 12.16 7.24 -8.72
CA ILE A 666 13.20 6.78 -7.80
C ILE A 666 13.29 5.24 -7.82
N PHE A 667 12.16 4.53 -7.95
CA PHE A 667 12.12 3.06 -7.92
C PHE A 667 12.86 2.45 -9.11
N ILE A 668 12.85 3.13 -10.26
CA ILE A 668 13.61 2.70 -11.43
C ILE A 668 15.11 2.75 -11.13
N HIS A 669 15.58 3.81 -10.47
CA HIS A 669 16.98 3.92 -10.08
C HIS A 669 17.37 2.81 -9.11
N GLU A 670 16.53 2.54 -8.11
CA GLU A 670 16.76 1.46 -7.15
C GLU A 670 16.82 0.10 -7.86
N VAL A 671 15.90 -0.21 -8.76
CA VAL A 671 15.93 -1.45 -9.55
C VAL A 671 17.21 -1.59 -10.38
N LEU A 672 17.71 -0.49 -10.95
CA LEU A 672 18.94 -0.52 -11.74
C LEU A 672 20.21 -0.63 -10.88
N VAL A 673 20.20 -0.05 -9.67
CA VAL A 673 21.23 -0.33 -8.66
C VAL A 673 21.24 -1.82 -8.34
N GLU A 674 20.07 -2.47 -8.20
CA GLU A 674 20.02 -3.91 -7.92
C GLU A 674 20.65 -4.73 -9.03
N TYR A 675 20.28 -4.39 -10.26
CA TYR A 675 20.79 -5.05 -11.45
C TYR A 675 22.33 -4.95 -11.53
N LEU A 676 22.89 -3.80 -11.18
CA LEU A 676 24.34 -3.58 -11.17
C LEU A 676 25.05 -4.30 -10.01
N LEU A 677 24.48 -4.29 -8.81
CA LEU A 677 25.02 -5.01 -7.65
C LEU A 677 25.02 -6.53 -7.88
N GLY A 678 23.97 -7.06 -8.51
CA GLY A 678 23.86 -8.45 -8.91
C GLY A 678 24.69 -8.84 -10.14
N ASN A 679 25.42 -7.90 -10.74
CA ASN A 679 26.17 -8.09 -11.99
C ASN A 679 25.31 -8.68 -13.13
N GLY A 680 24.07 -8.21 -13.25
CA GLY A 680 23.13 -8.63 -14.27
C GLY A 680 22.05 -9.60 -13.77
N THR A 681 22.20 -10.88 -14.08
CA THR A 681 21.28 -11.93 -13.62
C THR A 681 22.03 -12.97 -12.82
N THR A 682 21.47 -13.32 -11.67
CA THR A 682 21.94 -14.41 -10.81
C THR A 682 21.18 -15.72 -11.08
N GLU A 683 20.29 -15.75 -12.08
CA GLU A 683 19.57 -16.96 -12.48
C GLU A 683 20.46 -17.85 -13.36
N VAL A 684 20.74 -19.07 -12.91
CA VAL A 684 21.66 -20.01 -13.55
C VAL A 684 20.91 -21.23 -14.05
N ARG A 685 20.90 -21.46 -15.35
CA ARG A 685 20.26 -22.65 -15.91
C ARG A 685 20.92 -23.94 -15.38
N ASP A 686 20.14 -25.01 -15.27
CA ASP A 686 20.62 -26.31 -14.78
C ASP A 686 21.83 -26.84 -15.57
N ASP A 687 21.80 -26.68 -16.90
CA ASP A 687 22.90 -27.05 -17.80
C ASP A 687 24.19 -26.22 -17.60
N GLN A 688 24.12 -25.12 -16.85
CA GLN A 688 25.23 -24.23 -16.53
C GLN A 688 25.64 -24.29 -15.04
N MET A 689 24.93 -25.06 -14.22
CA MET A 689 25.13 -25.07 -12.77
C MET A 689 26.56 -25.44 -12.37
N SER A 690 27.14 -26.48 -12.99
CA SER A 690 28.52 -26.90 -12.68
C SER A 690 29.56 -25.85 -13.02
N SER A 691 29.40 -25.15 -14.16
CA SER A 691 30.28 -24.04 -14.54
C SER A 691 30.17 -22.89 -13.53
N HIS A 692 28.93 -22.54 -13.18
CA HIS A 692 28.68 -21.46 -12.24
C HIS A 692 29.27 -21.73 -10.85
N LEU A 693 29.17 -22.96 -10.35
CA LEU A 693 29.79 -23.35 -9.08
C LEU A 693 31.32 -23.16 -9.11
N SER A 694 31.96 -23.48 -10.24
CA SER A 694 33.39 -23.22 -10.43
C SER A 694 33.71 -21.72 -10.52
N ASP A 695 32.81 -20.93 -11.11
CA ASP A 695 32.94 -19.47 -11.17
C ASP A 695 32.81 -18.83 -9.79
N LEU A 696 31.91 -19.33 -8.93
CA LEU A 696 31.68 -18.83 -7.57
C LEU A 696 32.93 -18.88 -6.69
N GLU A 697 33.84 -19.82 -6.92
CA GLU A 697 35.11 -19.96 -6.23
C GLU A 697 36.21 -19.03 -6.78
N GLN A 698 35.99 -18.39 -7.94
CA GLN A 698 36.95 -17.47 -8.52
C GLN A 698 36.95 -16.11 -7.78
N PRO A 699 38.07 -15.36 -7.83
CA PRO A 699 38.12 -14.00 -7.30
C PRO A 699 37.07 -13.09 -7.95
N ALA A 700 36.40 -12.29 -7.14
CA ALA A 700 35.34 -11.39 -7.60
C ALA A 700 35.86 -10.25 -8.48
N ARG A 701 35.93 -10.45 -9.80
CA ARG A 701 36.22 -9.39 -10.77
C ARG A 701 34.93 -8.67 -11.15
N GLY A 702 34.70 -7.48 -10.60
CA GLY A 702 33.51 -6.68 -10.90
C GLY A 702 33.69 -5.21 -10.56
N VAL A 703 33.05 -4.34 -11.35
CA VAL A 703 33.42 -2.94 -11.58
C VAL A 703 33.01 -1.95 -10.46
N ILE A 704 32.13 -2.30 -9.51
CA ILE A 704 31.32 -1.27 -8.81
C ILE A 704 31.51 -1.20 -7.27
N LEU A 705 32.39 -1.99 -6.66
CA LEU A 705 32.76 -1.78 -5.24
C LEU A 705 34.29 -1.86 -5.07
N PRO A 706 34.99 -0.71 -4.91
CA PRO A 706 36.44 -0.66 -4.77
C PRO A 706 36.98 -1.30 -3.48
N THR A 707 36.12 -1.59 -2.51
CA THR A 707 36.51 -1.95 -1.15
C THR A 707 36.83 -3.42 -0.94
N ILE A 708 36.54 -4.31 -1.88
CA ILE A 708 36.63 -5.77 -1.66
C ILE A 708 37.07 -6.48 -2.93
N THR A 709 38.38 -6.56 -3.16
CA THR A 709 38.97 -7.20 -4.36
C THR A 709 39.55 -8.59 -4.11
N ASP A 710 39.60 -9.04 -2.86
CA ASP A 710 40.36 -10.23 -2.45
C ASP A 710 39.48 -11.45 -2.07
N THR A 711 38.15 -11.34 -2.15
CA THR A 711 37.20 -12.43 -1.81
C THR A 711 36.68 -13.18 -3.04
N THR A 712 36.18 -14.38 -2.82
CA THR A 712 35.51 -15.20 -3.86
C THR A 712 34.18 -14.58 -4.30
N LEU A 713 33.70 -14.94 -5.49
CA LEU A 713 32.37 -14.52 -5.97
C LEU A 713 31.24 -14.97 -5.03
N LEU A 714 31.35 -16.15 -4.41
CA LEU A 714 30.40 -16.64 -3.41
C LEU A 714 30.36 -15.75 -2.17
N GLU A 715 31.52 -15.43 -1.59
CA GLU A 715 31.60 -14.56 -0.41
C GLU A 715 31.04 -13.17 -0.71
N ARG A 716 31.30 -12.64 -1.91
CA ARG A 716 30.72 -11.37 -2.35
C ARG A 716 29.20 -11.44 -2.45
N GLN A 717 28.65 -12.50 -3.05
CA GLN A 717 27.19 -12.68 -3.12
C GLN A 717 26.57 -12.81 -1.72
N PHE A 718 27.20 -13.59 -0.83
CA PHE A 718 26.74 -13.75 0.55
C PHE A 718 26.80 -12.42 1.30
N GLN A 719 27.87 -11.64 1.13
CA GLN A 719 28.00 -10.34 1.75
C GLN A 719 26.87 -9.39 1.33
N LEU A 720 26.55 -9.32 0.03
CA LEU A 720 25.43 -8.51 -0.47
C LEU A 720 24.10 -8.87 0.22
N ILE A 721 23.87 -10.16 0.48
CA ILE A 721 22.67 -10.66 1.17
C ILE A 721 22.66 -10.30 2.66
N THR A 722 23.83 -10.22 3.30
CA THR A 722 23.97 -9.93 4.74
C THR A 722 24.23 -8.45 5.07
N GLU A 723 24.40 -7.59 4.07
CA GLU A 723 24.89 -6.22 4.27
C GLU A 723 23.90 -5.33 5.02
N TYR A 724 22.58 -5.57 4.90
CA TYR A 724 21.63 -4.71 5.60
C TYR A 724 21.30 -5.13 7.01
N VAL A 725 20.99 -4.08 7.75
CA VAL A 725 20.57 -4.11 9.13
C VAL A 725 19.24 -3.36 9.18
N PRO A 726 18.14 -4.01 9.60
CA PRO A 726 16.84 -3.34 9.75
C PRO A 726 16.94 -2.23 10.78
N SER A 727 16.22 -1.14 10.54
CA SER A 727 16.17 -0.03 11.52
C SER A 727 15.36 -0.43 12.75
N GLU A 728 15.57 0.23 13.89
CA GLU A 728 14.76 0.00 15.11
C GLU A 728 13.26 0.14 14.86
N MET A 729 12.90 0.97 13.90
CA MET A 729 11.53 1.21 13.48
C MET A 729 10.94 0.07 12.67
N ASP A 730 11.73 -0.57 11.81
CA ASP A 730 11.34 -1.79 11.11
C ASP A 730 11.07 -2.91 12.12
N LEU A 731 11.72 -2.86 13.27
CA LEU A 731 11.58 -3.82 14.37
C LEU A 731 10.66 -3.34 15.49
N SER A 732 9.98 -2.21 15.34
CA SER A 732 9.32 -1.54 16.46
C SER A 732 8.21 -2.35 17.15
N ALA A 733 7.53 -3.26 16.45
CA ALA A 733 6.57 -4.16 17.09
C ALA A 733 7.30 -5.21 17.96
N ALA A 734 8.39 -5.78 17.46
CA ALA A 734 9.17 -6.79 18.17
C ALA A 734 9.93 -6.23 19.37
N LEU A 735 10.42 -4.98 19.25
CA LEU A 735 11.16 -4.27 20.30
C LEU A 735 10.25 -3.58 21.33
N LYS A 736 8.93 -3.69 21.18
CA LYS A 736 7.99 -3.15 22.14
C LYS A 736 8.18 -3.83 23.50
N PRO A 737 8.22 -3.11 24.65
CA PRO A 737 8.52 -3.69 25.95
C PRO A 737 7.69 -4.92 26.31
N VAL A 738 6.39 -4.91 26.00
CA VAL A 738 5.45 -6.03 26.25
C VAL A 738 5.71 -7.27 25.38
N ASN A 739 6.47 -7.13 24.30
CA ASN A 739 6.78 -8.21 23.35
C ASN A 739 8.19 -8.77 23.53
N LEU A 740 9.04 -8.12 24.34
CA LEU A 740 10.44 -8.56 24.54
C LEU A 740 10.50 -9.98 25.12
N GLU A 741 9.63 -10.29 26.09
CA GLU A 741 9.55 -11.61 26.72
C GLU A 741 9.00 -12.70 25.78
N LYS A 742 8.32 -12.29 24.69
CA LYS A 742 7.84 -13.22 23.66
C LYS A 742 8.94 -13.65 22.67
N ASN A 743 10.10 -13.01 22.71
CA ASN A 743 11.25 -13.33 21.87
C ASN A 743 12.25 -14.18 22.65
N ARG A 744 12.72 -15.29 22.08
CA ARG A 744 13.79 -16.08 22.72
C ARG A 744 15.07 -15.25 22.84
N PRO A 745 15.89 -15.44 23.90
CA PRO A 745 17.17 -14.75 24.02
C PRO A 745 18.06 -15.02 22.79
N GLY A 746 18.55 -13.94 22.16
CA GLY A 746 19.37 -14.04 20.95
C GLY A 746 18.61 -14.38 19.66
N SER A 747 17.27 -14.49 19.72
CA SER A 747 16.46 -14.74 18.53
C SER A 747 16.48 -13.57 17.55
N ILE A 748 16.41 -13.92 16.27
CA ILE A 748 16.11 -12.95 15.21
C ILE A 748 14.62 -12.62 15.31
N VAL A 749 14.29 -11.33 15.16
CA VAL A 749 12.94 -10.80 15.32
C VAL A 749 12.33 -10.41 13.98
N PRO A 750 10.98 -10.42 13.84
CA PRO A 750 10.34 -10.16 12.57
C PRO A 750 10.36 -8.66 12.24
N VAL A 751 10.59 -8.34 10.97
CA VAL A 751 10.36 -6.98 10.46
C VAL A 751 8.86 -6.72 10.32
N ASN A 752 8.43 -5.50 10.66
CA ASN A 752 7.03 -5.09 10.70
C ASN A 752 6.26 -5.36 9.40
N LEU A 753 6.93 -5.23 8.25
CA LEU A 753 6.31 -5.42 6.94
C LEU A 753 5.87 -6.87 6.68
N LYS A 754 6.58 -7.85 7.24
CA LYS A 754 6.35 -9.28 6.99
C LYS A 754 5.99 -10.07 8.25
N ARG A 755 5.87 -9.41 9.40
CA ARG A 755 5.47 -10.06 10.64
C ARG A 755 4.10 -10.72 10.50
N VAL A 756 3.94 -11.87 11.13
CA VAL A 756 2.64 -12.52 11.22
C VAL A 756 1.79 -11.78 12.26
N LEU A 757 0.65 -11.26 11.83
CA LEU A 757 -0.33 -10.60 12.69
C LEU A 757 -1.29 -11.63 13.27
N LEU A 758 -1.40 -11.67 14.59
CA LEU A 758 -2.47 -12.38 15.29
C LEU A 758 -3.69 -11.47 15.45
N PRO A 759 -4.92 -12.04 15.52
CA PRO A 759 -6.10 -11.30 15.94
C PRO A 759 -5.86 -10.64 17.31
N ALA A 760 -5.93 -9.31 17.38
CA ALA A 760 -5.67 -8.59 18.62
C ALA A 760 -6.75 -8.90 19.67
N ARG A 761 -6.31 -9.20 20.90
CA ARG A 761 -7.21 -9.38 22.04
C ARG A 761 -7.54 -8.01 22.65
N PRO A 762 -8.82 -7.66 22.85
CA PRO A 762 -9.20 -6.39 23.46
C PRO A 762 -8.55 -6.20 24.83
N GLY A 763 -7.85 -5.07 25.00
CA GLY A 763 -7.23 -4.70 26.28
C GLY A 763 -5.91 -5.40 26.62
N ILE A 764 -5.41 -6.30 25.76
CA ILE A 764 -4.11 -6.96 25.96
C ILE A 764 -3.13 -6.41 24.93
N ASP A 765 -2.28 -5.49 25.37
CA ASP A 765 -1.24 -4.92 24.51
C ASP A 765 -0.23 -5.99 24.09
N GLY A 766 0.21 -5.98 22.83
CA GLY A 766 1.12 -7.00 22.27
C GLY A 766 0.48 -8.37 21.98
N SER A 767 -0.84 -8.51 22.13
CA SER A 767 -1.57 -9.75 21.80
C SER A 767 -1.70 -10.05 20.31
N ASP A 768 -1.37 -9.08 19.46
CA ASP A 768 -1.27 -9.21 17.99
C ASP A 768 0.12 -9.68 17.54
N TYR A 769 1.06 -9.85 18.47
CA TYR A 769 2.46 -10.14 18.21
C TYR A 769 2.82 -11.60 18.51
N ILE A 770 3.53 -12.21 17.57
CA ILE A 770 4.29 -13.45 17.69
C ILE A 770 5.59 -13.27 16.92
N ASN A 771 6.70 -13.87 17.39
CA ASN A 771 7.95 -13.89 16.65
C ASN A 771 7.84 -14.86 15.46
N ALA A 772 7.22 -14.38 14.39
CA ALA A 772 7.04 -15.12 13.15
C ALA A 772 7.01 -14.17 11.95
N THR A 773 7.57 -14.61 10.82
CA THR A 773 7.67 -13.85 9.57
C THR A 773 7.12 -14.66 8.40
N TYR A 774 6.32 -14.02 7.55
CA TYR A 774 5.95 -14.61 6.26
C TYR A 774 7.13 -14.62 5.31
N LEU A 775 7.43 -15.79 4.77
CA LEU A 775 8.30 -15.93 3.61
C LEU A 775 7.51 -16.38 2.39
N GLN A 776 7.91 -15.86 1.25
CA GLN A 776 7.41 -16.32 -0.03
C GLN A 776 7.99 -17.69 -0.38
N GLY A 777 7.24 -18.45 -1.17
CA GLY A 777 7.78 -19.61 -1.86
C GLY A 777 7.79 -19.39 -3.37
N TYR A 778 7.80 -20.49 -4.11
CA TYR A 778 7.85 -20.43 -5.57
C TYR A 778 6.51 -20.00 -6.18
N LYS A 779 5.40 -20.46 -5.58
CA LYS A 779 4.05 -20.27 -6.13
C LYS A 779 3.27 -19.16 -5.41
N LYS A 780 3.54 -18.93 -4.12
CA LYS A 780 2.80 -17.95 -3.29
C LYS A 780 3.74 -16.94 -2.62
N SER A 781 3.26 -15.71 -2.45
CA SER A 781 3.99 -14.66 -1.70
C SER A 781 4.04 -14.89 -0.19
N SER A 782 3.18 -15.77 0.33
CA SER A 782 3.09 -16.16 1.75
C SER A 782 2.96 -17.68 1.82
N GLU A 783 3.96 -18.38 1.29
CA GLU A 783 3.97 -19.85 1.25
C GLU A 783 4.45 -20.45 2.57
N PHE A 784 5.32 -19.73 3.27
CA PHE A 784 5.93 -20.17 4.51
C PHE A 784 5.70 -19.14 5.63
N ILE A 785 5.65 -19.64 6.85
CA ILE A 785 5.86 -18.85 8.06
C ILE A 785 7.11 -19.41 8.72
N VAL A 786 8.11 -18.57 8.95
CA VAL A 786 9.28 -18.92 9.75
C VAL A 786 9.10 -18.35 11.14
N THR A 787 9.28 -19.17 12.17
CA THR A 787 9.06 -18.78 13.56
C THR A 787 10.08 -19.45 14.48
N GLN A 788 10.32 -18.84 15.64
CA GLN A 788 11.11 -19.47 16.70
C GLN A 788 10.36 -20.67 17.30
N HIS A 789 11.07 -21.57 17.94
CA HIS A 789 10.43 -22.57 18.80
C HIS A 789 9.53 -21.92 19.88
N PRO A 790 8.27 -22.33 20.09
CA PRO A 790 7.42 -21.79 21.14
C PRO A 790 8.05 -21.93 22.53
N THR A 791 7.82 -20.93 23.38
CA THR A 791 8.06 -20.96 24.84
C THR A 791 6.76 -21.30 25.55
N GLU A 792 6.80 -21.57 26.86
CA GLU A 792 5.58 -21.79 27.66
C GLU A 792 4.60 -20.61 27.54
N ASP A 793 5.12 -19.37 27.52
CA ASP A 793 4.30 -18.15 27.39
C ASP A 793 3.79 -17.87 25.97
N THR A 794 4.41 -18.46 24.93
CA THR A 794 4.05 -18.22 23.53
C THR A 794 3.37 -19.40 22.85
N MET A 795 3.20 -20.53 23.55
CA MET A 795 2.54 -21.73 23.04
C MET A 795 1.09 -21.45 22.60
N GLU A 796 0.34 -20.65 23.38
CA GLU A 796 -1.02 -20.26 23.00
C GLU A 796 -1.02 -19.41 21.72
N ASP A 797 -0.14 -18.41 21.65
CA ASP A 797 0.02 -17.53 20.49
C ASP A 797 0.43 -18.31 19.23
N PHE A 798 1.28 -19.34 19.37
CA PHE A 798 1.67 -20.23 18.28
C PHE A 798 0.47 -20.99 17.72
N TRP A 799 -0.35 -21.63 18.55
CA TRP A 799 -1.52 -22.36 18.06
C TRP A 799 -2.60 -21.44 17.51
N ARG A 800 -2.74 -20.22 18.05
CA ARG A 800 -3.56 -19.15 17.45
C ARG A 800 -3.11 -18.81 16.05
N MET A 801 -1.79 -18.73 15.82
CA MET A 801 -1.21 -18.52 14.50
C MET A 801 -1.56 -19.67 13.55
N VAL A 802 -1.35 -20.92 13.96
CA VAL A 802 -1.66 -22.12 13.15
C VAL A 802 -3.12 -22.11 12.70
N TRP A 803 -4.03 -21.82 13.64
CA TRP A 803 -5.46 -21.73 13.41
C TRP A 803 -5.83 -20.60 12.45
N ASP A 804 -5.45 -19.36 12.78
CA ASP A 804 -5.81 -18.16 12.02
C ASP A 804 -5.28 -18.20 10.58
N LYS A 805 -4.11 -18.83 10.37
CA LYS A 805 -3.48 -18.94 9.05
C LYS A 805 -3.86 -20.22 8.30
N ASN A 806 -4.66 -21.10 8.90
CA ASN A 806 -5.05 -22.40 8.33
C ASN A 806 -3.85 -23.23 7.88
N SER A 807 -2.80 -23.27 8.71
CA SER A 807 -1.53 -23.90 8.37
C SER A 807 -1.63 -25.44 8.42
N PRO A 808 -1.44 -26.13 7.28
CA PRO A 808 -1.68 -27.57 7.20
C PRO A 808 -0.51 -28.41 7.73
N VAL A 809 0.69 -27.85 7.77
CA VAL A 809 1.93 -28.56 8.07
C VAL A 809 2.85 -27.64 8.87
N ILE A 810 3.48 -28.22 9.89
CA ILE A 810 4.51 -27.61 10.74
C ILE A 810 5.76 -28.48 10.63
N VAL A 811 6.88 -27.87 10.27
CA VAL A 811 8.19 -28.52 10.18
C VAL A 811 9.04 -28.02 11.33
N VAL A 812 9.56 -28.95 12.13
CA VAL A 812 10.41 -28.68 13.29
C VAL A 812 11.82 -29.16 12.97
N LEU A 813 12.76 -28.22 12.87
CA LEU A 813 14.16 -28.51 12.52
C LEU A 813 15.04 -28.75 13.75
N SER A 814 14.61 -28.23 14.90
CA SER A 814 15.29 -28.38 16.19
C SER A 814 14.95 -29.70 16.87
N SER A 815 15.95 -30.34 17.48
CA SER A 815 15.73 -31.53 18.30
C SER A 815 15.12 -31.15 19.64
N PHE A 816 14.11 -31.88 20.11
CA PHE A 816 13.57 -31.67 21.45
C PHE A 816 14.62 -31.99 22.52
N ASP A 817 14.78 -31.07 23.46
CA ASP A 817 15.58 -31.24 24.67
C ASP A 817 14.82 -30.73 25.90
N ASP A 818 15.15 -31.26 27.08
CA ASP A 818 14.39 -30.98 28.31
C ASP A 818 14.60 -29.53 28.84
N VAL A 819 15.51 -28.75 28.24
CA VAL A 819 15.95 -27.46 28.77
C VAL A 819 15.40 -26.30 27.95
N ASP A 820 15.60 -26.31 26.64
CA ASP A 820 15.36 -25.18 25.75
C ASP A 820 14.22 -25.46 24.74
N TYR A 821 14.04 -26.71 24.29
CA TYR A 821 13.09 -27.09 23.23
C TYR A 821 12.12 -28.21 23.68
N LYS A 822 11.00 -27.81 24.28
CA LYS A 822 9.97 -28.75 24.79
C LYS A 822 8.87 -29.04 23.78
N GLU A 823 8.16 -30.15 23.95
CA GLU A 823 6.91 -30.38 23.22
C GLU A 823 5.89 -29.26 23.50
N PHE A 824 5.27 -28.73 22.45
CA PHE A 824 4.33 -27.60 22.52
C PHE A 824 2.89 -28.04 22.25
N TRP A 825 2.57 -29.31 22.45
CA TRP A 825 1.27 -29.92 22.18
C TRP A 825 0.84 -30.81 23.34
N PRO A 826 -0.47 -31.13 23.47
CA PRO A 826 -0.94 -32.03 24.51
C PRO A 826 -0.47 -33.48 24.29
N PRO A 827 -0.23 -34.25 25.37
CA PRO A 827 0.04 -35.67 25.26
C PRO A 827 -1.18 -36.44 24.71
N LYS A 828 -0.92 -37.58 24.07
CA LYS A 828 -1.96 -38.43 23.46
C LYS A 828 -3.07 -38.77 24.47
N GLY A 829 -4.31 -38.65 24.00
CA GLY A 829 -5.51 -38.90 24.83
C GLY A 829 -5.93 -37.72 25.70
N SER A 830 -5.20 -36.60 25.65
CA SER A 830 -5.59 -35.32 26.24
C SER A 830 -5.85 -34.26 25.17
N SER A 831 -6.50 -33.18 25.58
CA SER A 831 -6.78 -32.03 24.73
C SER A 831 -6.64 -30.75 25.53
N ILE A 832 -6.22 -29.67 24.88
CA ILE A 832 -6.18 -28.33 25.49
C ILE A 832 -7.12 -27.39 24.74
N ASP A 833 -7.85 -26.58 25.49
CA ASP A 833 -8.64 -25.49 24.92
C ASP A 833 -7.70 -24.29 24.73
N VAL A 834 -7.68 -23.73 23.52
CA VAL A 834 -6.78 -22.65 23.10
C VAL A 834 -7.60 -21.40 22.79
N ASP A 835 -6.99 -20.24 22.93
CA ASP A 835 -7.57 -18.94 22.62
C ASP A 835 -8.82 -18.63 23.42
N SER A 836 -8.71 -18.79 24.74
CA SER A 836 -9.84 -18.66 25.68
C SER A 836 -11.04 -19.58 25.36
N GLY A 837 -10.77 -20.75 24.77
CA GLY A 837 -11.81 -21.73 24.41
C GLY A 837 -12.48 -21.47 23.07
N ASN A 838 -11.78 -20.84 22.11
CA ASN A 838 -12.28 -20.71 20.73
C ASN A 838 -12.14 -22.01 19.94
N PHE A 839 -11.07 -22.79 20.20
CA PHE A 839 -10.85 -24.10 19.60
C PHE A 839 -10.10 -25.03 20.55
N ARG A 840 -10.22 -26.33 20.31
CA ARG A 840 -9.59 -27.41 21.08
C ARG A 840 -8.53 -28.08 20.24
N LEU A 841 -7.33 -28.21 20.78
CA LEU A 841 -6.22 -28.95 20.17
C LEU A 841 -6.14 -30.36 20.76
N ALA A 842 -6.06 -31.36 19.89
CA ALA A 842 -5.85 -32.76 20.29
C ALA A 842 -4.90 -33.48 19.31
N MET A 843 -4.07 -34.37 19.85
CA MET A 843 -3.29 -35.30 19.05
C MET A 843 -4.17 -36.45 18.59
N LYS A 844 -4.17 -36.75 17.29
CA LYS A 844 -5.00 -37.80 16.68
C LYS A 844 -4.34 -39.18 16.76
N ASP A 845 -3.13 -39.28 16.24
CA ASP A 845 -2.39 -40.55 16.07
C ASP A 845 -1.07 -40.54 16.86
N GLU A 846 -0.51 -41.73 17.09
CA GLU A 846 0.81 -41.88 17.71
C GLU A 846 1.91 -41.32 16.80
N LEU A 847 3.03 -40.87 17.39
CA LEU A 847 4.21 -40.43 16.65
C LEU A 847 4.68 -41.57 15.73
N ILE A 848 4.73 -41.30 14.42
CA ILE A 848 5.15 -42.25 13.40
C ILE A 848 6.61 -41.97 13.06
N PRO A 849 7.57 -42.80 13.51
CA PRO A 849 8.97 -42.63 13.16
C PRO A 849 9.22 -43.14 11.73
N ASN A 850 10.00 -42.36 10.98
CA ASN A 850 10.57 -42.75 9.70
C ASN A 850 12.10 -42.77 9.84
N ASN A 851 12.63 -43.93 10.22
CA ASN A 851 14.05 -44.11 10.51
C ASN A 851 14.95 -43.88 9.28
N ASP A 852 14.43 -44.09 8.07
CA ASP A 852 15.18 -43.89 6.83
C ASP A 852 15.41 -42.39 6.55
N LEU A 853 14.40 -41.56 6.84
CA LEU A 853 14.47 -40.10 6.70
C LEU A 853 14.96 -39.38 7.95
N GLY A 854 14.99 -40.05 9.11
CA GLY A 854 15.26 -39.41 10.40
C GLY A 854 14.18 -38.38 10.76
N THR A 855 12.91 -38.70 10.47
CA THR A 855 11.76 -37.85 10.77
C THR A 855 10.78 -38.56 11.69
N VAL A 856 10.02 -37.77 12.45
CA VAL A 856 8.89 -38.23 13.27
C VAL A 856 7.69 -37.38 12.91
N THR A 857 6.58 -38.02 12.53
CA THR A 857 5.35 -37.32 12.13
C THR A 857 4.21 -37.56 13.11
N ALA A 858 3.43 -36.52 13.41
CA ALA A 858 2.18 -36.63 14.16
C ALA A 858 1.05 -35.80 13.52
N GLU A 859 -0.18 -36.31 13.61
CA GLU A 859 -1.38 -35.60 13.17
C GLU A 859 -2.13 -34.97 14.37
N PHE A 860 -2.58 -33.74 14.18
CA PHE A 860 -3.32 -32.97 15.16
C PHE A 860 -4.63 -32.45 14.59
N ILE A 861 -5.63 -32.37 15.47
CA ILE A 861 -6.95 -31.84 15.18
C ILE A 861 -7.13 -30.57 16.01
N LEU A 862 -7.49 -29.48 15.33
CA LEU A 862 -7.96 -28.26 15.94
C LEU A 862 -9.46 -28.16 15.64
N ASP A 863 -10.31 -28.31 16.66
CA ASP A 863 -11.76 -28.26 16.52
C ASP A 863 -12.29 -26.95 17.08
N SER A 864 -13.04 -26.19 16.29
CA SER A 864 -13.72 -25.00 16.80
C SER A 864 -14.74 -25.41 17.85
N ILE A 865 -14.74 -24.69 18.98
CA ILE A 865 -15.71 -24.90 20.06
C ILE A 865 -17.03 -24.16 19.73
N GLN A 866 -16.97 -23.14 18.87
CA GLN A 866 -18.10 -22.26 18.54
C GLN A 866 -18.78 -22.58 17.21
N TYR A 867 -18.04 -23.19 16.27
CA TYR A 867 -18.49 -23.42 14.89
C TYR A 867 -18.20 -24.85 14.45
N ASP A 868 -18.85 -25.28 13.37
CA ASP A 868 -18.57 -26.55 12.71
C ASP A 868 -17.37 -26.41 11.76
N TYR A 869 -16.21 -26.13 12.33
CA TYR A 869 -14.95 -26.01 11.60
C TYR A 869 -13.86 -26.79 12.32
N THR A 870 -13.20 -27.66 11.55
CA THR A 870 -12.09 -28.50 12.00
C THR A 870 -10.90 -28.27 11.08
N LEU A 871 -9.74 -27.97 11.66
CA LEU A 871 -8.47 -27.89 10.97
C LEU A 871 -7.61 -29.10 11.35
N MET A 872 -7.24 -29.88 10.34
CA MET A 872 -6.23 -30.93 10.48
C MET A 872 -4.85 -30.36 10.16
N THR A 873 -3.89 -30.56 11.05
CA THR A 873 -2.50 -30.15 10.84
C THR A 873 -1.54 -31.29 11.15
N ARG A 874 -0.40 -31.34 10.45
CA ARG A 874 0.63 -32.35 10.67
C ARG A 874 1.91 -31.70 11.14
N ILE A 875 2.54 -32.29 12.14
CA ILE A 875 3.87 -31.89 12.59
C ILE A 875 4.86 -32.92 12.08
N LEU A 876 5.91 -32.46 11.40
CA LEU A 876 7.06 -33.24 10.98
C LEU A 876 8.29 -32.73 11.75
N CYS A 877 8.84 -33.58 12.61
CA CYS A 877 10.03 -33.29 13.40
C CYS A 877 11.23 -33.98 12.78
N VAL A 878 12.28 -33.22 12.48
CA VAL A 878 13.52 -33.76 11.93
C VAL A 878 14.48 -34.07 13.07
N THR A 879 14.74 -35.35 13.33
CA THR A 879 15.55 -35.76 14.50
C THR A 879 17.05 -35.62 14.26
N ASN A 880 17.48 -35.60 12.99
CA ASN A 880 18.89 -35.57 12.60
C ASN A 880 19.16 -34.49 11.55
N TRP A 881 18.78 -33.23 11.83
CA TRP A 881 19.15 -32.13 10.93
C TRP A 881 20.69 -32.06 10.83
N PRO A 882 21.27 -32.12 9.61
CA PRO A 882 22.69 -32.33 9.45
C PRO A 882 23.49 -31.10 9.94
N LYS A 883 24.38 -31.31 10.91
CA LYS A 883 25.33 -30.27 11.39
C LYS A 883 26.32 -29.81 10.31
N PHE A 884 26.57 -30.67 9.32
CA PHE A 884 27.45 -30.40 8.19
C PHE A 884 26.79 -30.93 6.91
N CYS A 885 26.98 -30.25 5.78
CA CYS A 885 26.41 -30.62 4.47
C CYS A 885 27.08 -31.86 3.84
N THR A 886 27.14 -33.00 4.54
CA THR A 886 27.78 -34.24 4.05
C THR A 886 26.80 -35.20 3.37
N GLU A 887 25.50 -35.12 3.69
CA GLU A 887 24.44 -35.98 3.11
C GLU A 887 23.25 -35.15 2.61
N LEU A 888 23.51 -34.21 1.70
CA LEU A 888 22.54 -33.22 1.18
C LEU A 888 21.22 -33.82 0.66
N HIS A 889 21.22 -35.06 0.17
CA HIS A 889 19.99 -35.72 -0.31
C HIS A 889 18.94 -35.89 0.80
N LYS A 890 19.36 -36.15 2.04
CA LYS A 890 18.44 -36.31 3.18
C LYS A 890 17.66 -35.03 3.50
N VAL A 891 18.26 -33.86 3.24
CA VAL A 891 17.57 -32.56 3.38
C VAL A 891 16.46 -32.42 2.34
N LEU A 892 16.70 -32.88 1.11
CA LEU A 892 15.71 -32.84 0.03
C LEU A 892 14.55 -33.81 0.28
N ASP A 893 14.82 -34.98 0.83
CA ASP A 893 13.77 -35.97 1.10
C ASP A 893 12.76 -35.47 2.15
N VAL A 894 13.23 -34.77 3.20
CA VAL A 894 12.36 -34.09 4.20
C VAL A 894 11.46 -33.04 3.54
N ILE A 895 12.00 -32.27 2.59
CA ILE A 895 11.22 -31.27 1.83
C ILE A 895 10.15 -31.97 0.99
N VAL A 896 10.50 -33.07 0.31
CA VAL A 896 9.55 -33.86 -0.48
C VAL A 896 8.44 -34.45 0.38
N GLU A 897 8.77 -35.04 1.54
CA GLU A 897 7.81 -35.57 2.50
C GLU A 897 6.84 -34.48 3.00
N THR A 898 7.38 -33.32 3.39
CA THR A 898 6.61 -32.14 3.81
C THR A 898 5.61 -31.69 2.74
N HIS A 899 6.07 -31.58 1.48
CA HIS A 899 5.19 -31.21 0.37
C HIS A 899 4.16 -32.30 0.05
N GLY A 900 4.48 -33.58 0.29
CA GLY A 900 3.54 -34.70 0.17
C GLY A 900 2.32 -34.58 1.08
N PHE A 901 2.42 -33.81 2.18
CA PHE A 901 1.31 -33.55 3.08
C PHE A 901 0.36 -32.46 2.59
N LEU A 902 0.74 -31.67 1.58
CA LEU A 902 -0.12 -30.65 1.02
C LEU A 902 -1.15 -31.27 0.07
N ASN A 903 -2.40 -31.31 0.50
CA ASN A 903 -3.50 -31.87 -0.29
C ASN A 903 -4.01 -30.92 -1.40
N SER A 904 -3.70 -29.63 -1.32
CA SER A 904 -4.11 -28.64 -2.32
C SER A 904 -3.13 -27.47 -2.41
N LEU A 905 -3.20 -26.73 -3.52
CA LEU A 905 -2.52 -25.44 -3.63
C LEU A 905 -3.23 -24.32 -2.87
N GLU A 906 -4.39 -24.56 -2.24
CA GLU A 906 -5.19 -23.54 -1.56
C GLU A 906 -5.02 -23.55 -0.03
N CYS A 907 -4.23 -24.48 0.52
CA CYS A 907 -3.93 -24.53 1.95
C CYS A 907 -3.22 -23.25 2.43
N GLY A 908 -3.27 -22.99 3.74
CA GLY A 908 -2.44 -21.99 4.42
C GLY A 908 -0.94 -22.26 4.30
N PRO A 909 -0.10 -21.40 4.90
CA PRO A 909 1.36 -21.50 4.80
C PRO A 909 1.92 -22.71 5.55
N ILE A 910 3.04 -23.24 5.07
CA ILE A 910 3.84 -24.20 5.84
C ILE A 910 4.56 -23.43 6.94
N ILE A 911 4.42 -23.88 8.18
CA ILE A 911 5.19 -23.30 9.29
C ILE A 911 6.52 -24.05 9.36
N VAL A 912 7.63 -23.32 9.38
CA VAL A 912 8.98 -23.85 9.57
C VAL A 912 9.54 -23.23 10.84
N MET A 913 10.03 -24.08 11.72
CA MET A 913 10.48 -23.70 13.05
C MET A 913 11.92 -24.13 13.26
N ASP A 914 12.71 -23.17 13.72
CA ASP A 914 14.12 -23.32 14.12
C ASP A 914 14.27 -22.81 15.56
#